data_AF-B0XFY4-F1
#
_entry.id   AF-B0XFY4-F1
#
_cell.length_a   1.000
_cell.length_b   1.000
_cell.length_c   1.000
_cell.angle_alpha   90.00
_cell.angle_beta   90.00
_cell.angle_gamma   90.00
#
_symmetry.space_group_name_H-M   'P 1'
#
loop_
_entity.id
_entity.type
_entity.pdbx_description
1 polymer ?
#
loop_
_entity_poly.entity_id
_entity_poly.type
_entity_poly.pdbx_seq_one_letter_code
_entity_poly.pdbx_strand_id
1 'polypeptide(L)'
;MRRADEMDAVYPFRRPPNQRISKATKKINVPLRQPGSQLVNPLIHPRRGDPPGAEMTRLTQDQLLQVSPKIRSGKELVAIRRGLLAFFDEAGSATHNIDLHDLHWGLVLPPNPPTRTTSSCSRIGERRTQEVHLGSEAYHVPTACQKRFPLSNAIAYLFLVVMYDKTIDGRDRSAAPPTVVTKEQRQQSEAIFMNFRKTKSPYVLCQTILEKSVVDLVLFEAADVLKKAVVAEWKYIPDQDKASLRQYLLNYIIQRDIPVFIRDKLLQVVAIMIKRASLEDVGVERGQIIDETKKMMTSGDVKQQILSCSIILAILEEYCNIVRSDDTGLTTYEHFRAKKQFEDSDLLKVFIMTLQSMEELIKVFDAGNSMHLYLFKQMLSVMETILTWGFLLPKLQIVRVLQPSLSKKIIDTSETVTKALHAPPLRLHAQWKNVIFEPKLLEIFFFIYWKTRDNEDLQPKALICILQLSTLKGPIITDNKEESMTYLVNYLTHFLSMLSTIEIKEKEAYSFSLILRKLLQLQPRAEIKGLPNSLFNAYMQRTLTMTLKFIELSAMEEALSPDETVYIDALGNLLEIWLYIVNDKENYPVEVMVPFVTQMFEKYVQYHLAAPDGMRGVGRDSELIDEIAEFEESDRERFKEQLIIIGYFGREILGHSLPLLSKLLEDRTRNLGTQLHRLHSTKTMDEAGSKALVNLFEDIHWILLVTGHVLALEADGESAMIPGEILQMCSQQIASNVTDVNNSLKLLASPNQDIQEIPNAEMNADPVIRLIAAGFRLCELEKSAIEVRMYQFLSPELSTTLVWFMRRWSDAYLMPLNEDSTIVELILELVCEIVANIGNASSEKVIRTAVHECCFSVIRVYVKNNSNRVSLDTAKNDSDPLDLILILKLLNYLTSKSLFADDFAGSEDSSAQSAEICIFGLTHIVPLITVDLIKYPDLCLQYYSTITSFIEEKSHVIPSLHPDLLKQLLGSIELGLSSFTADIESKCLEFLEIYANGVYFHQDPSAPMAQLLRPFLKLMLDMIFGQKIDLNNTMDWYRTVFVVICCFPEHFKELLQHFLSEQFADAKQGAGKDVAASSVSLVNNMEFVNNRLVKSKFVDRFDKFVTLVSTMYKK
;
A
#
# COMPACT_ATOMS: atom_id res chain seq x y z
N MET A 1 58.24 10.25 -13.45
CA MET A 1 59.67 10.19 -13.08
C MET A 1 59.82 10.57 -11.61
N ARG A 2 61.00 10.34 -11.01
CA ARG A 2 61.43 10.74 -9.65
C ARG A 2 61.10 12.23 -9.34
N ARG A 3 60.88 12.69 -8.08
CA ARG A 3 60.84 12.08 -6.74
C ARG A 3 60.25 13.08 -5.71
N ALA A 4 59.76 12.59 -4.58
CA ALA A 4 60.08 13.05 -3.20
C ALA A 4 59.54 14.39 -2.62
N ASP A 5 59.04 14.25 -1.39
CA ASP A 5 59.25 15.06 -0.16
C ASP A 5 58.53 16.40 0.13
N GLU A 6 57.57 16.28 1.07
CA GLU A 6 57.49 16.95 2.39
C GLU A 6 56.99 18.41 2.64
N MET A 7 56.06 18.45 3.62
CA MET A 7 55.86 19.40 4.72
C MET A 7 55.33 20.84 4.50
N ASP A 8 54.04 20.97 4.87
CA ASP A 8 53.53 21.83 5.96
C ASP A 8 52.97 23.26 5.76
N ALA A 9 52.01 23.51 6.66
CA ALA A 9 51.56 24.78 7.24
C ALA A 9 50.51 25.67 6.52
N VAL A 10 49.26 25.53 6.99
CA VAL A 10 48.43 26.62 7.55
C VAL A 10 47.91 27.73 6.59
N TYR A 11 46.60 27.64 6.28
CA TYR A 11 45.50 28.60 6.60
C TYR A 11 45.83 30.10 6.93
N PRO A 12 44.91 31.10 6.76
CA PRO A 12 43.48 31.00 6.38
C PRO A 12 42.86 32.13 5.49
N PHE A 13 41.56 31.95 5.19
CA PHE A 13 40.47 32.96 5.18
C PHE A 13 40.34 34.12 4.14
N ARG A 14 39.18 34.04 3.44
CA ARG A 14 38.17 35.10 3.17
C ARG A 14 38.38 36.13 2.03
N ARG A 15 37.21 36.64 1.56
CA ARG A 15 36.92 37.83 0.71
C ARG A 15 36.90 37.57 -0.83
N PRO A 16 36.18 38.41 -1.65
CA PRO A 16 34.81 38.05 -2.02
C PRO A 16 34.49 38.13 -3.56
N PRO A 17 33.66 39.03 -4.16
CA PRO A 17 32.72 38.57 -5.19
C PRO A 17 32.77 39.26 -6.58
N ASN A 18 32.04 38.67 -7.53
CA ASN A 18 31.38 39.27 -8.72
C ASN A 18 31.94 40.59 -9.32
N GLN A 19 32.40 40.50 -10.58
CA GLN A 19 31.91 41.38 -11.67
C GLN A 19 32.22 40.82 -13.08
N ARG A 20 31.47 41.27 -14.09
CA ARG A 20 31.63 40.95 -15.53
C ARG A 20 32.07 42.19 -16.32
N ILE A 21 32.91 42.02 -17.35
CA ILE A 21 33.06 42.85 -18.58
C ILE A 21 34.07 42.09 -19.50
N SER A 22 33.75 41.71 -20.75
CA SER A 22 33.97 42.46 -22.03
C SER A 22 35.47 42.82 -22.28
N LYS A 23 36.10 42.62 -23.46
CA LYS A 23 35.63 42.48 -24.87
C LYS A 23 36.74 41.99 -25.84
N ALA A 24 36.32 41.51 -27.02
CA ALA A 24 36.90 41.74 -28.37
C ALA A 24 38.35 41.29 -28.80
N THR A 25 38.42 40.15 -29.51
CA THR A 25 38.98 39.93 -30.88
C THR A 25 40.34 40.46 -31.36
N LYS A 26 41.08 39.60 -32.08
CA LYS A 26 41.80 39.93 -33.34
C LYS A 26 41.84 38.72 -34.31
N LYS A 27 41.93 38.98 -35.63
CA LYS A 27 42.03 37.97 -36.73
C LYS A 27 43.46 37.87 -37.27
N ILE A 28 43.78 36.85 -38.09
CA ILE A 28 44.36 37.02 -39.45
C ILE A 28 44.41 35.71 -40.29
N ASN A 29 43.81 35.81 -41.50
CA ASN A 29 44.05 35.17 -42.82
C ASN A 29 44.15 33.63 -43.07
N VAL A 30 43.97 33.31 -44.37
CA VAL A 30 43.74 32.00 -45.01
C VAL A 30 44.39 32.03 -46.42
N PRO A 31 44.89 30.90 -46.97
CA PRO A 31 44.41 30.43 -48.29
C PRO A 31 44.18 28.90 -48.31
N LEU A 32 43.00 28.38 -48.65
CA LEU A 32 42.35 28.27 -49.97
C LEU A 32 42.87 27.13 -50.87
N ARG A 33 42.12 26.02 -50.92
CA ARG A 33 41.59 25.47 -52.19
C ARG A 33 40.28 24.69 -51.99
N GLN A 34 39.29 25.11 -52.76
CA GLN A 34 37.97 24.51 -53.02
C GLN A 34 37.90 24.25 -54.56
N PRO A 35 36.81 23.76 -55.21
CA PRO A 35 35.40 23.54 -54.76
C PRO A 35 35.00 22.04 -54.80
N GLY A 36 33.76 21.60 -54.54
CA GLY A 36 32.45 22.20 -54.19
C GLY A 36 31.41 21.05 -54.20
N SER A 37 30.11 21.15 -53.93
CA SER A 37 29.15 22.19 -53.47
C SER A 37 27.80 21.44 -53.31
N GLN A 38 26.82 21.73 -52.44
CA GLN A 38 26.49 22.81 -51.48
C GLN A 38 25.76 22.13 -50.28
N LEU A 39 25.91 22.55 -49.01
CA LEU A 39 25.06 23.53 -48.28
C LEU A 39 23.55 23.20 -48.36
N VAL A 40 22.78 23.19 -47.26
CA VAL A 40 22.77 24.12 -46.10
C VAL A 40 22.78 23.40 -44.73
N ASN A 41 23.14 24.14 -43.68
CA ASN A 41 23.32 23.77 -42.26
C ASN A 41 23.11 25.06 -41.40
N PRO A 42 23.12 25.09 -40.05
CA PRO A 42 22.50 24.24 -39.01
C PRO A 42 21.82 25.07 -37.87
N LEU A 43 21.58 24.44 -36.71
CA LEU A 43 21.44 24.97 -35.33
C LEU A 43 20.09 25.52 -34.85
N ILE A 44 19.55 24.89 -33.79
CA ILE A 44 19.48 25.44 -32.42
C ILE A 44 19.29 24.29 -31.41
N HIS A 45 19.97 24.34 -30.26
CA HIS A 45 19.67 23.51 -29.09
C HIS A 45 18.79 24.29 -28.09
N PRO A 46 17.85 23.61 -27.42
CA PRO A 46 17.49 23.96 -26.05
C PRO A 46 17.61 22.78 -25.06
N ARG A 47 18.43 23.02 -24.04
CA ARG A 47 18.30 22.68 -22.60
C ARG A 47 17.46 21.47 -22.15
N ARG A 48 18.01 20.78 -21.14
CA ARG A 48 17.26 20.00 -20.14
C ARG A 48 16.10 20.81 -19.54
N GLY A 49 14.97 20.14 -19.34
CA GLY A 49 13.95 20.46 -18.36
C GLY A 49 13.45 19.14 -17.75
N ASP A 50 13.27 19.10 -16.44
CA ASP A 50 12.81 17.89 -15.74
C ASP A 50 11.29 17.71 -15.93
N PRO A 51 10.78 16.47 -16.11
CA PRO A 51 9.33 16.23 -16.17
C PRO A 51 8.68 16.42 -14.79
N PRO A 52 7.36 16.72 -14.73
CA PRO A 52 6.65 16.84 -13.46
C PRO A 52 6.58 15.50 -12.72
N GLY A 53 6.78 15.50 -11.40
CA GLY A 53 6.57 14.31 -10.60
C GLY A 53 5.09 14.00 -10.42
N ALA A 54 4.64 12.84 -10.91
CA ALA A 54 3.33 12.28 -10.55
C ALA A 54 3.33 11.90 -9.05
N GLU A 55 2.26 12.24 -8.32
CA GLU A 55 2.10 11.80 -6.94
C GLU A 55 1.47 10.41 -6.90
N MET A 56 2.32 9.40 -6.75
CA MET A 56 1.91 8.00 -6.65
C MET A 56 1.13 7.76 -5.34
N THR A 57 -0.21 7.71 -5.43
CA THR A 57 -1.09 7.32 -4.33
C THR A 57 -0.91 5.86 -3.98
N ARG A 58 -0.25 5.60 -2.85
CA ARG A 58 -0.25 4.28 -2.21
C ARG A 58 -1.66 3.94 -1.75
N LEU A 59 -2.27 2.94 -2.39
CA LEU A 59 -3.38 2.20 -1.79
C LEU A 59 -2.85 1.37 -0.60
N THR A 60 -3.70 1.15 0.39
CA THR A 60 -3.38 0.43 1.63
C THR A 60 -3.74 -1.05 1.53
N GLN A 61 -3.00 -1.88 2.24
CA GLN A 61 -2.92 -3.34 2.11
C GLN A 61 -4.22 -4.11 2.47
N ASP A 62 -5.26 -3.42 2.93
CA ASP A 62 -6.53 -4.00 3.43
C ASP A 62 -7.61 -4.26 2.35
N GLN A 63 -7.28 -4.20 1.05
CA GLN A 63 -8.25 -4.38 -0.04
C GLN A 63 -7.97 -5.52 -1.04
N LEU A 64 -6.92 -6.34 -0.82
CA LEU A 64 -6.52 -7.43 -1.73
C LEU A 64 -7.05 -8.83 -1.36
N LEU A 65 -7.98 -8.94 -0.40
CA LEU A 65 -8.46 -10.23 0.14
C LEU A 65 -9.90 -10.57 -0.28
N GLN A 66 -10.10 -10.91 -1.56
CA GLN A 66 -11.15 -11.85 -2.04
C GLN A 66 -11.03 -12.16 -3.53
N VAL A 67 -10.41 -13.28 -3.89
CA VAL A 67 -10.53 -13.91 -5.22
C VAL A 67 -10.76 -15.40 -5.02
N SER A 68 -11.78 -15.98 -5.67
CA SER A 68 -12.07 -17.42 -5.62
C SER A 68 -12.09 -18.05 -7.02
N PRO A 69 -11.52 -19.25 -7.22
CA PRO A 69 -11.34 -19.81 -8.56
C PRO A 69 -12.64 -20.39 -9.13
N LYS A 70 -13.07 -19.92 -10.31
CA LYS A 70 -14.23 -20.45 -11.04
C LYS A 70 -13.93 -20.74 -12.51
N ILE A 71 -13.44 -21.96 -12.75
CA ILE A 71 -13.24 -22.56 -14.08
C ILE A 71 -14.52 -22.45 -14.92
N ARG A 72 -14.45 -21.77 -16.08
CA ARG A 72 -15.55 -21.67 -17.07
C ARG A 72 -15.45 -22.79 -18.12
N SER A 73 -16.54 -23.05 -18.84
CA SER A 73 -16.77 -24.36 -19.46
C SER A 73 -15.96 -24.66 -20.72
N GLY A 74 -15.40 -25.87 -20.82
CA GLY A 74 -14.55 -26.32 -21.93
C GLY A 74 -15.21 -26.42 -23.32
N LYS A 75 -16.42 -25.90 -23.53
CA LYS A 75 -17.04 -25.75 -24.86
C LYS A 75 -16.68 -24.42 -25.53
N GLU A 76 -16.47 -23.37 -24.77
CA GLU A 76 -16.17 -22.03 -25.29
C GLU A 76 -14.72 -21.97 -25.79
N LEU A 77 -13.79 -22.58 -25.04
CA LEU A 77 -12.41 -22.85 -25.45
C LEU A 77 -12.29 -23.50 -26.85
N VAL A 78 -13.15 -24.46 -27.18
CA VAL A 78 -13.12 -25.17 -28.48
C VAL A 78 -13.58 -24.30 -29.65
N ALA A 79 -14.47 -23.32 -29.41
CA ALA A 79 -14.88 -22.36 -30.43
C ALA A 79 -13.79 -21.30 -30.67
N ILE A 80 -13.19 -20.78 -29.59
CA ILE A 80 -12.19 -19.71 -29.66
C ILE A 80 -10.84 -20.21 -30.20
N ARG A 81 -10.40 -21.42 -29.82
CA ARG A 81 -9.20 -22.09 -30.36
C ARG A 81 -9.28 -22.30 -31.88
N ARG A 82 -10.48 -22.40 -32.46
CA ARG A 82 -10.68 -22.43 -33.93
C ARG A 82 -10.55 -21.06 -34.59
N GLY A 83 -10.97 -19.98 -33.92
CA GLY A 83 -10.80 -18.62 -34.43
C GLY A 83 -9.34 -18.20 -34.51
N LEU A 84 -8.54 -18.53 -33.47
CA LEU A 84 -7.10 -18.26 -33.47
C LEU A 84 -6.34 -19.08 -34.53
N LEU A 85 -6.70 -20.35 -34.74
CA LEU A 85 -6.13 -21.15 -35.83
C LEU A 85 -6.45 -20.54 -37.20
N ALA A 86 -7.69 -20.09 -37.43
CA ALA A 86 -8.08 -19.44 -38.68
C ALA A 86 -7.29 -18.14 -38.94
N PHE A 87 -6.98 -17.35 -37.91
CA PHE A 87 -6.18 -16.12 -38.04
C PHE A 87 -4.72 -16.41 -38.45
N PHE A 88 -4.11 -17.47 -37.90
CA PHE A 88 -2.76 -17.89 -38.32
C PHE A 88 -2.76 -18.57 -39.70
N ASP A 89 -3.82 -19.30 -40.07
CA ASP A 89 -3.99 -19.83 -41.43
C ASP A 89 -4.17 -18.70 -42.46
N GLU A 90 -4.97 -17.67 -42.17
CA GLU A 90 -5.17 -16.51 -43.07
C GLU A 90 -3.87 -15.73 -43.32
N ALA A 91 -3.03 -15.55 -42.29
CA ALA A 91 -1.71 -14.93 -42.46
C ALA A 91 -0.77 -15.75 -43.37
N GLY A 92 -0.97 -17.07 -43.46
CA GLY A 92 -0.26 -17.95 -44.38
C GLY A 92 -0.91 -18.07 -45.78
N SER A 93 -2.17 -17.66 -45.95
CA SER A 93 -2.98 -17.98 -47.13
C SER A 93 -2.97 -16.93 -48.25
N ALA A 94 -1.93 -16.10 -48.34
CA ALA A 94 -1.83 -14.97 -49.28
C ALA A 94 -1.66 -15.37 -50.78
N THR A 95 -2.17 -16.53 -51.20
CA THR A 95 -2.34 -16.94 -52.61
C THR A 95 -3.64 -17.72 -52.85
N HIS A 96 -4.52 -17.13 -53.66
CA HIS A 96 -5.69 -17.70 -54.35
C HIS A 96 -7.05 -17.84 -53.63
N ASN A 97 -7.92 -16.90 -54.02
CA ASN A 97 -9.36 -17.01 -54.31
C ASN A 97 -10.37 -17.44 -53.22
N ILE A 98 -11.26 -16.48 -52.95
CA ILE A 98 -12.56 -16.60 -52.29
C ILE A 98 -13.54 -17.37 -53.19
N ASP A 99 -14.44 -18.16 -52.60
CA ASP A 99 -15.84 -18.12 -53.01
C ASP A 99 -16.79 -18.43 -51.83
N LEU A 100 -17.96 -17.79 -51.80
CA LEU A 100 -18.93 -17.81 -50.69
C LEU A 100 -20.30 -18.26 -51.20
N HIS A 101 -20.91 -19.29 -50.60
CA HIS A 101 -22.32 -19.59 -50.85
C HIS A 101 -23.08 -20.20 -49.65
N ASP A 102 -24.32 -19.75 -49.52
CA ASP A 102 -25.48 -20.37 -48.87
C ASP A 102 -25.44 -20.70 -47.36
N LEU A 103 -25.69 -19.67 -46.53
CA LEU A 103 -26.57 -19.86 -45.37
C LEU A 103 -28.03 -19.94 -45.86
N HIS A 104 -28.75 -21.00 -45.47
CA HIS A 104 -30.21 -21.03 -45.56
C HIS A 104 -30.86 -21.46 -44.24
N TRP A 105 -31.74 -20.60 -43.72
CA TRP A 105 -32.53 -20.85 -42.51
C TRP A 105 -33.87 -21.54 -42.84
N GLY A 106 -34.30 -22.47 -41.97
CA GLY A 106 -35.63 -23.09 -42.00
C GLY A 106 -36.34 -22.95 -40.66
N LEU A 107 -37.48 -22.24 -40.63
CA LEU A 107 -38.28 -21.97 -39.44
C LEU A 107 -39.62 -22.73 -39.51
N VAL A 108 -39.94 -23.53 -38.48
CA VAL A 108 -41.30 -24.05 -38.24
C VAL A 108 -41.57 -24.11 -36.72
N LEU A 109 -42.70 -23.55 -36.28
CA LEU A 109 -43.21 -23.57 -34.89
C LEU A 109 -43.97 -24.90 -34.60
N PRO A 110 -44.42 -25.19 -33.36
CA PRO A 110 -45.82 -24.86 -32.98
C PRO A 110 -45.94 -24.56 -31.43
N PRO A 111 -47.08 -24.69 -30.68
CA PRO A 111 -47.45 -23.66 -29.68
C PRO A 111 -47.77 -24.17 -28.24
N ASN A 112 -48.21 -23.27 -27.35
CA ASN A 112 -48.74 -23.53 -25.99
C ASN A 112 -50.27 -23.78 -25.97
N PRO A 113 -50.88 -24.31 -24.88
CA PRO A 113 -50.37 -25.14 -23.77
C PRO A 113 -51.08 -26.54 -23.74
N PRO A 114 -52.14 -26.94 -22.97
CA PRO A 114 -52.82 -26.47 -21.73
C PRO A 114 -53.06 -27.53 -20.59
N THR A 115 -53.48 -27.05 -19.41
CA THR A 115 -54.36 -27.68 -18.37
C THR A 115 -54.01 -28.98 -17.58
N ARG A 116 -53.77 -28.77 -16.26
CA ARG A 116 -54.44 -29.37 -15.06
C ARG A 116 -54.18 -30.82 -14.55
N THR A 117 -54.22 -30.92 -13.19
CA THR A 117 -54.59 -32.07 -12.29
C THR A 117 -53.63 -33.29 -12.23
N THR A 118 -53.36 -33.99 -11.11
CA THR A 118 -53.80 -33.90 -9.68
C THR A 118 -52.87 -34.70 -8.71
N SER A 119 -53.04 -34.50 -7.38
CA SER A 119 -52.73 -35.43 -6.24
C SER A 119 -51.25 -35.80 -5.93
N SER A 120 -50.83 -36.03 -4.65
CA SER A 120 -51.47 -35.82 -3.33
C SER A 120 -50.52 -36.08 -2.13
N CYS A 121 -50.65 -35.29 -1.04
CA CYS A 121 -50.23 -35.58 0.36
C CYS A 121 -48.71 -35.78 0.63
N SER A 122 -48.11 -35.51 1.80
CA SER A 122 -48.56 -35.08 3.16
C SER A 122 -47.32 -34.59 3.97
N ARG A 123 -47.34 -33.94 5.16
CA ARG A 123 -48.38 -33.57 6.16
C ARG A 123 -47.85 -32.43 7.09
N ILE A 124 -48.78 -31.68 7.71
CA ILE A 124 -48.82 -31.09 9.10
C ILE A 124 -47.49 -30.77 9.83
N GLY A 125 -47.31 -29.58 10.44
CA GLY A 125 -48.24 -28.43 10.53
C GLY A 125 -47.81 -27.32 11.51
N GLU A 126 -48.66 -26.30 11.65
CA GLU A 126 -48.39 -25.02 12.34
C GLU A 126 -48.90 -24.95 13.81
N ARG A 127 -48.46 -23.92 14.55
CA ARG A 127 -49.38 -23.08 15.36
C ARG A 127 -48.82 -21.67 15.67
N ARG A 128 -49.72 -20.68 15.68
CA ARG A 128 -49.53 -19.27 16.13
C ARG A 128 -50.26 -19.05 17.48
N THR A 129 -50.30 -17.78 17.94
CA THR A 129 -51.09 -17.17 19.05
C THR A 129 -50.38 -17.13 20.42
N GLN A 130 -50.51 -16.09 21.26
CA GLN A 130 -51.02 -14.71 21.07
C GLN A 130 -50.47 -13.76 22.17
N GLU A 131 -50.68 -12.45 22.03
CA GLU A 131 -50.42 -11.44 23.08
C GLU A 131 -51.47 -11.48 24.19
N VAL A 132 -51.07 -11.15 25.43
CA VAL A 132 -51.99 -10.86 26.56
C VAL A 132 -51.41 -9.72 27.42
N HIS A 133 -52.26 -8.81 27.88
CA HIS A 133 -51.94 -7.66 28.75
C HIS A 133 -51.98 -8.02 30.26
N LEU A 134 -51.75 -7.00 31.11
CA LEU A 134 -51.78 -6.95 32.59
C LEU A 134 -50.40 -7.19 33.25
N GLY A 135 -50.01 -6.43 34.27
CA GLY A 135 -50.66 -5.27 34.89
C GLY A 135 -49.72 -4.52 35.84
N SER A 136 -50.09 -3.29 36.22
CA SER A 136 -49.25 -2.42 37.07
C SER A 136 -49.65 -2.49 38.55
N GLU A 137 -48.70 -2.80 39.43
CA GLU A 137 -48.80 -2.51 40.87
C GLU A 137 -47.60 -1.67 41.32
N ALA A 138 -47.84 -0.72 42.21
CA ALA A 138 -46.85 0.25 42.66
C ALA A 138 -46.49 0.04 44.14
N TYR A 139 -45.20 -0.01 44.45
CA TYR A 139 -44.69 0.00 45.82
C TYR A 139 -43.91 1.28 46.12
N HIS A 140 -44.42 2.06 47.07
CA HIS A 140 -43.75 3.26 47.57
C HIS A 140 -42.48 2.92 48.36
N VAL A 141 -41.42 3.70 48.16
CA VAL A 141 -40.28 3.81 49.09
C VAL A 141 -40.30 5.22 49.71
N PRO A 142 -40.17 5.40 51.04
CA PRO A 142 -40.41 6.71 51.68
C PRO A 142 -39.22 7.69 51.56
N THR A 143 -39.53 8.96 51.32
CA THR A 143 -38.56 10.06 51.37
C THR A 143 -38.34 10.57 52.81
N ALA A 144 -37.18 10.30 53.40
CA ALA A 144 -36.75 10.93 54.66
C ALA A 144 -35.22 11.06 54.78
N CYS A 145 -34.78 12.07 55.55
CA CYS A 145 -33.39 12.31 56.00
C CYS A 145 -32.36 12.79 54.97
N GLN A 146 -32.46 14.06 54.57
CA GLN A 146 -31.27 14.83 54.17
C GLN A 146 -30.30 14.98 55.36
N LYS A 147 -29.06 14.49 55.22
CA LYS A 147 -27.89 14.97 55.98
C LYS A 147 -26.73 15.21 55.02
N ARG A 148 -26.03 16.33 55.18
CA ARG A 148 -24.91 16.73 54.32
C ARG A 148 -23.74 15.77 54.48
N PHE A 149 -23.46 14.95 53.46
CA PHE A 149 -22.18 14.28 53.28
C PHE A 149 -21.29 15.08 52.30
N PRO A 150 -19.95 15.06 52.45
CA PRO A 150 -19.06 15.71 51.51
C PRO A 150 -19.09 15.01 50.14
N LEU A 151 -19.01 15.80 49.06
CA LEU A 151 -19.24 15.33 47.68
C LEU A 151 -18.30 14.19 47.26
N SER A 152 -17.04 14.19 47.75
CA SER A 152 -16.08 13.10 47.51
C SER A 152 -16.59 11.74 47.96
N ASN A 153 -17.32 11.71 49.08
CA ASN A 153 -17.84 10.47 49.65
C ASN A 153 -19.14 10.07 48.97
N ALA A 154 -19.98 11.04 48.55
CA ALA A 154 -21.20 10.75 47.79
C ALA A 154 -20.90 10.08 46.44
N ILE A 155 -19.87 10.55 45.72
CA ILE A 155 -19.39 9.93 44.47
C ILE A 155 -18.93 8.49 44.72
N ALA A 156 -18.08 8.27 45.73
CA ALA A 156 -17.61 6.93 46.09
C ALA A 156 -18.76 5.99 46.56
N TYR A 157 -19.77 6.51 47.26
CA TYR A 157 -20.92 5.72 47.72
C TYR A 157 -21.87 5.33 46.57
N LEU A 158 -22.07 6.20 45.58
CA LEU A 158 -22.80 5.82 44.36
C LEU A 158 -22.02 4.76 43.56
N PHE A 159 -20.70 4.91 43.40
CA PHE A 159 -19.88 3.88 42.73
C PHE A 159 -19.96 2.52 43.44
N LEU A 160 -19.95 2.49 44.78
CA LEU A 160 -20.11 1.26 45.57
C LEU A 160 -21.46 0.57 45.39
N VAL A 161 -22.55 1.33 45.18
CA VAL A 161 -23.92 0.79 45.09
C VAL A 161 -24.26 0.23 43.71
N VAL A 162 -23.56 0.64 42.65
CA VAL A 162 -23.89 0.22 41.26
C VAL A 162 -23.00 -0.91 40.72
N MET A 163 -21.80 -1.12 41.30
CA MET A 163 -20.80 -2.05 40.73
C MET A 163 -20.37 -3.21 41.66
N TYR A 164 -20.81 -3.26 42.92
CA TYR A 164 -20.48 -4.34 43.86
C TYR A 164 -21.75 -4.93 44.50
N ASP A 165 -22.11 -6.16 44.11
CA ASP A 165 -22.99 -6.98 44.95
C ASP A 165 -22.22 -7.54 46.16
N LYS A 166 -22.92 -7.76 47.27
CA LYS A 166 -22.34 -7.90 48.60
C LYS A 166 -22.11 -9.35 49.04
N THR A 167 -21.88 -10.24 48.08
CA THR A 167 -22.21 -11.67 48.18
C THR A 167 -21.07 -12.65 47.93
N ILE A 168 -19.92 -12.23 47.39
CA ILE A 168 -18.78 -13.12 47.09
C ILE A 168 -17.47 -12.63 47.74
N ASP A 169 -16.67 -13.59 48.19
CA ASP A 169 -15.60 -13.48 49.19
C ASP A 169 -14.37 -12.66 48.76
N GLY A 170 -14.42 -11.35 49.03
CA GLY A 170 -13.32 -10.57 49.64
C GLY A 170 -11.96 -10.43 48.93
N ARG A 171 -11.73 -11.04 47.76
CA ARG A 171 -10.39 -11.10 47.13
C ARG A 171 -10.32 -10.60 45.69
N ASP A 172 -11.40 -10.66 44.93
CA ASP A 172 -11.42 -10.19 43.54
C ASP A 172 -11.64 -8.67 43.44
N ARG A 173 -10.78 -8.01 42.64
CA ARG A 173 -10.76 -6.55 42.40
C ARG A 173 -11.17 -6.19 40.98
N SER A 174 -11.94 -7.06 40.33
CA SER A 174 -12.39 -6.95 38.95
C SER A 174 -13.77 -6.25 38.85
N ALA A 175 -14.09 -5.73 37.66
CA ALA A 175 -15.41 -5.17 37.39
C ALA A 175 -16.46 -6.28 37.26
N ALA A 176 -17.70 -6.02 37.73
CA ALA A 176 -18.80 -6.97 37.65
C ALA A 176 -19.02 -7.49 36.21
N PRO A 177 -19.15 -8.82 36.00
CA PRO A 177 -19.27 -9.38 34.64
C PRO A 177 -20.51 -8.83 33.90
N PRO A 178 -20.42 -8.64 32.57
CA PRO A 178 -21.47 -7.98 31.78
C PRO A 178 -22.79 -8.76 31.69
N THR A 179 -22.82 -10.00 32.18
CA THR A 179 -24.00 -10.87 32.32
C THR A 179 -24.79 -10.65 33.61
N VAL A 180 -24.21 -9.99 34.62
CA VAL A 180 -24.81 -9.81 35.96
C VAL A 180 -25.36 -8.39 36.18
N VAL A 181 -25.01 -7.44 35.30
CA VAL A 181 -25.41 -6.03 35.40
C VAL A 181 -26.41 -5.68 34.29
N THR A 182 -27.56 -5.09 34.64
CA THR A 182 -28.58 -4.72 33.65
C THR A 182 -28.08 -3.64 32.68
N LYS A 183 -28.67 -3.58 31.48
CA LYS A 183 -28.36 -2.55 30.47
C LYS A 183 -28.54 -1.14 31.03
N GLU A 184 -29.57 -0.91 31.83
CA GLU A 184 -29.87 0.39 32.45
C GLU A 184 -28.82 0.78 33.49
N GLN A 185 -28.43 -0.13 34.38
CA GLN A 185 -27.34 0.11 35.35
C GLN A 185 -26.01 0.41 34.64
N ARG A 186 -25.69 -0.32 33.56
CA ARG A 186 -24.51 -0.04 32.72
C ARG A 186 -24.56 1.36 32.12
N GLN A 187 -25.70 1.76 31.55
CA GLN A 187 -25.89 3.11 30.99
C GLN A 187 -25.83 4.21 32.07
N GLN A 188 -26.31 3.96 33.28
CA GLN A 188 -26.20 4.89 34.41
C GLN A 188 -24.74 5.06 34.87
N SER A 189 -23.98 3.96 35.02
CA SER A 189 -22.53 4.00 35.29
C SER A 189 -21.76 4.75 34.20
N GLU A 190 -22.04 4.44 32.93
CA GLU A 190 -21.42 5.11 31.78
C GLU A 190 -21.75 6.62 31.76
N ALA A 191 -22.99 7.01 32.06
CA ALA A 191 -23.37 8.41 32.19
C ALA A 191 -22.61 9.13 33.31
N ILE A 192 -22.34 8.47 34.45
CA ILE A 192 -21.50 9.03 35.53
C ILE A 192 -20.07 9.27 35.03
N PHE A 193 -19.44 8.29 34.37
CA PHE A 193 -18.11 8.47 33.79
C PHE A 193 -18.07 9.55 32.70
N MET A 194 -19.06 9.56 31.80
CA MET A 194 -19.17 10.56 30.73
C MET A 194 -19.46 11.97 31.25
N ASN A 195 -20.06 12.12 32.43
CA ASN A 195 -20.19 13.40 33.13
C ASN A 195 -18.90 13.79 33.85
N PHE A 196 -18.21 12.85 34.50
CA PHE A 196 -16.90 13.10 35.13
C PHE A 196 -15.87 13.58 34.10
N ARG A 197 -15.80 12.93 32.92
CA ARG A 197 -14.98 13.33 31.76
C ARG A 197 -15.29 14.72 31.18
N LYS A 198 -16.46 15.30 31.50
CA LYS A 198 -16.89 16.65 31.09
C LYS A 198 -16.67 17.71 32.18
N THR A 199 -16.12 17.32 33.34
CA THR A 199 -15.84 18.24 34.45
C THR A 199 -14.73 19.21 34.07
N LYS A 200 -15.01 20.52 34.13
CA LYS A 200 -13.98 21.56 33.93
C LYS A 200 -13.11 21.71 35.16
N SER A 201 -11.81 21.97 34.95
CA SER A 201 -10.79 22.14 35.98
C SER A 201 -10.83 21.09 37.12
N PRO A 202 -10.81 19.78 36.80
CA PRO A 202 -11.07 18.70 37.76
C PRO A 202 -9.93 18.43 38.76
N TYR A 203 -8.84 19.21 38.74
CA TYR A 203 -7.57 18.92 39.43
C TYR A 203 -7.75 18.55 40.91
N VAL A 204 -8.41 19.40 41.71
CA VAL A 204 -8.63 19.18 43.15
C VAL A 204 -9.55 17.98 43.41
N LEU A 205 -10.50 17.71 42.50
CA LEU A 205 -11.36 16.52 42.58
C LEU A 205 -10.55 15.24 42.31
N CYS A 206 -9.70 15.23 41.29
CA CYS A 206 -8.82 14.10 41.00
C CYS A 206 -7.79 13.86 42.12
N GLN A 207 -7.16 14.91 42.68
CA GLN A 207 -6.29 14.79 43.87
C GLN A 207 -7.05 14.16 45.05
N THR A 208 -8.26 14.67 45.32
CA THR A 208 -9.14 14.12 46.37
C THR A 208 -9.50 12.65 46.14
N ILE A 209 -9.65 12.22 44.87
CA ILE A 209 -9.89 10.82 44.50
C ILE A 209 -8.63 9.98 44.69
N LEU A 210 -7.46 10.44 44.23
CA LEU A 210 -6.18 9.74 44.39
C LEU A 210 -5.83 9.51 45.87
N GLU A 211 -6.05 10.50 46.73
CA GLU A 211 -5.79 10.37 48.17
C GLU A 211 -6.71 9.36 48.88
N LYS A 212 -8.00 9.33 48.53
CA LYS A 212 -9.06 8.69 49.32
C LYS A 212 -9.63 7.41 48.71
N SER A 213 -9.49 7.20 47.40
CA SER A 213 -9.95 5.98 46.74
C SER A 213 -8.94 4.85 46.94
N VAL A 214 -9.47 3.63 47.07
CA VAL A 214 -8.71 2.37 47.01
C VAL A 214 -9.18 1.49 45.86
N VAL A 215 -9.97 2.06 44.93
CA VAL A 215 -10.55 1.36 43.77
C VAL A 215 -9.75 1.70 42.53
N ASP A 216 -9.01 0.72 42.02
CA ASP A 216 -8.03 0.86 40.95
C ASP A 216 -8.61 1.47 39.66
N LEU A 217 -9.83 1.08 39.27
CA LEU A 217 -10.56 1.65 38.13
C LEU A 217 -10.83 3.16 38.29
N VAL A 218 -11.18 3.60 39.50
CA VAL A 218 -11.51 5.01 39.80
C VAL A 218 -10.25 5.86 39.88
N LEU A 219 -9.13 5.28 40.35
CA LEU A 219 -7.81 5.90 40.32
C LEU A 219 -7.30 6.07 38.87
N PHE A 220 -7.48 5.04 38.02
CA PHE A 220 -7.12 5.09 36.59
C PHE A 220 -7.94 6.13 35.81
N GLU A 221 -9.26 6.18 36.04
CA GLU A 221 -10.12 7.20 35.41
C GLU A 221 -9.76 8.61 35.89
N ALA A 222 -9.45 8.81 37.18
CA ALA A 222 -8.99 10.11 37.67
C ALA A 222 -7.67 10.56 37.01
N ALA A 223 -6.77 9.62 36.70
CA ALA A 223 -5.55 9.88 35.93
C ALA A 223 -5.85 10.20 34.45
N ASP A 224 -6.84 9.55 33.83
CA ASP A 224 -7.25 9.84 32.45
C ASP A 224 -7.98 11.20 32.32
N VAL A 225 -8.81 11.56 33.30
CA VAL A 225 -9.43 12.89 33.39
C VAL A 225 -8.38 13.96 33.67
N LEU A 226 -7.36 13.68 34.50
CA LEU A 226 -6.20 14.57 34.65
C LEU A 226 -5.46 14.76 33.31
N LYS A 227 -5.17 13.69 32.56
CA LYS A 227 -4.55 13.79 31.22
C LYS A 227 -5.36 14.74 30.33
N LYS A 228 -6.66 14.48 30.18
CA LYS A 228 -7.55 15.26 29.31
C LYS A 228 -7.65 16.74 29.74
N ALA A 229 -7.75 17.00 31.04
CA ALA A 229 -7.78 18.38 31.57
C ALA A 229 -6.45 19.11 31.38
N VAL A 230 -5.31 18.47 31.65
CA VAL A 230 -3.97 19.03 31.37
C VAL A 230 -3.78 19.31 29.89
N VAL A 231 -4.31 18.45 29.01
CA VAL A 231 -4.26 18.63 27.55
C VAL A 231 -5.12 19.81 27.05
N ALA A 232 -6.34 19.94 27.55
CA ALA A 232 -7.31 20.93 27.08
C ALA A 232 -7.17 22.31 27.75
N GLU A 233 -6.90 22.37 29.06
CA GLU A 233 -6.92 23.62 29.84
C GLU A 233 -5.54 24.25 30.04
N TRP A 234 -4.44 23.65 29.53
CA TRP A 234 -3.04 24.04 29.78
C TRP A 234 -2.76 25.56 29.85
N LYS A 235 -3.25 26.32 28.86
CA LYS A 235 -3.00 27.78 28.73
C LYS A 235 -3.75 28.64 29.75
N TYR A 236 -4.62 28.02 30.55
CA TYR A 236 -5.40 28.65 31.63
C TYR A 236 -4.93 28.21 33.03
N ILE A 237 -4.00 27.26 33.13
CA ILE A 237 -3.40 26.82 34.41
C ILE A 237 -2.27 27.81 34.78
N PRO A 238 -2.29 28.45 35.97
CA PRO A 238 -1.17 29.27 36.44
C PRO A 238 0.12 28.45 36.60
N ASP A 239 1.28 29.05 36.33
CA ASP A 239 2.56 28.31 36.33
C ASP A 239 2.92 27.72 37.71
N GLN A 240 2.52 28.40 38.79
CA GLN A 240 2.63 27.87 40.15
C GLN A 240 1.79 26.60 40.36
N ASP A 241 0.60 26.53 39.76
CA ASP A 241 -0.29 25.37 39.85
C ASP A 241 0.17 24.22 38.93
N LYS A 242 0.73 24.54 37.75
CA LYS A 242 1.44 23.55 36.90
C LYS A 242 2.54 22.84 37.71
N ALA A 243 3.42 23.61 38.36
CA ALA A 243 4.52 23.07 39.15
C ALA A 243 4.03 22.31 40.39
N SER A 244 3.06 22.85 41.12
CA SER A 244 2.45 22.24 42.30
C SER A 244 1.80 20.88 41.99
N LEU A 245 0.99 20.80 40.93
CA LEU A 245 0.34 19.57 40.49
C LEU A 245 1.37 18.52 40.05
N ARG A 246 2.41 18.90 39.30
CA ARG A 246 3.47 17.96 38.89
C ARG A 246 4.23 17.40 40.11
N GLN A 247 4.63 18.26 41.05
CA GLN A 247 5.32 17.83 42.26
C GLN A 247 4.44 16.94 43.13
N TYR A 248 3.14 17.24 43.24
CA TYR A 248 2.16 16.38 43.90
C TYR A 248 2.11 14.99 43.26
N LEU A 249 2.00 14.89 41.93
CA LEU A 249 1.91 13.61 41.23
C LEU A 249 3.19 12.78 41.40
N LEU A 250 4.37 13.40 41.27
CA LEU A 250 5.65 12.74 41.55
C LEU A 250 5.73 12.26 43.01
N ASN A 251 5.42 13.12 43.97
CA ASN A 251 5.41 12.75 45.40
C ASN A 251 4.42 11.61 45.70
N TYR A 252 3.24 11.63 45.10
CA TYR A 252 2.23 10.57 45.25
C TYR A 252 2.75 9.21 44.74
N ILE A 253 3.42 9.21 43.58
CA ILE A 253 4.05 8.02 42.99
C ILE A 253 5.24 7.52 43.84
N ILE A 254 6.04 8.44 44.41
CA ILE A 254 7.18 8.10 45.28
C ILE A 254 6.69 7.49 46.62
N GLN A 255 5.58 7.98 47.17
CA GLN A 255 5.15 7.68 48.54
C GLN A 255 4.12 6.55 48.66
N ARG A 256 3.44 6.15 47.59
CA ARG A 256 2.44 5.07 47.62
C ARG A 256 2.78 3.92 46.70
N ASP A 257 2.63 2.70 47.24
CA ASP A 257 2.66 1.47 46.46
C ASP A 257 1.35 1.35 45.67
N ILE A 258 1.40 1.66 44.37
CA ILE A 258 0.25 1.70 43.46
C ILE A 258 0.46 0.75 42.27
N PRO A 259 -0.60 0.11 41.75
CA PRO A 259 -0.51 -0.75 40.58
C PRO A 259 0.20 -0.10 39.39
N VAL A 260 1.05 -0.88 38.71
CA VAL A 260 1.91 -0.46 37.60
C VAL A 260 1.14 0.34 36.54
N PHE A 261 -0.01 -0.16 36.07
CA PHE A 261 -0.81 0.53 35.04
C PHE A 261 -1.39 1.89 35.49
N ILE A 262 -1.56 2.12 36.79
CA ILE A 262 -2.00 3.41 37.35
C ILE A 262 -0.78 4.34 37.51
N ARG A 263 0.33 3.81 38.02
CA ARG A 263 1.61 4.52 38.11
C ARG A 263 2.01 5.07 36.75
N ASP A 264 2.02 4.23 35.73
CA ASP A 264 2.50 4.57 34.39
C ASP A 264 1.52 5.52 33.68
N LYS A 265 0.21 5.41 33.95
CA LYS A 265 -0.81 6.40 33.53
C LYS A 265 -0.59 7.78 34.18
N LEU A 266 -0.22 7.84 35.46
CA LEU A 266 0.10 9.09 36.16
C LEU A 266 1.46 9.67 35.71
N LEU A 267 2.45 8.82 35.43
CA LEU A 267 3.72 9.21 34.81
C LEU A 267 3.51 9.78 33.41
N GLN A 268 2.58 9.25 32.61
CA GLN A 268 2.19 9.86 31.33
C GLN A 268 1.62 11.28 31.53
N VAL A 269 0.80 11.53 32.56
CA VAL A 269 0.33 12.90 32.88
C VAL A 269 1.53 13.81 33.18
N VAL A 270 2.46 13.37 34.02
CA VAL A 270 3.68 14.11 34.36
C VAL A 270 4.54 14.38 33.11
N ALA A 271 4.73 13.40 32.24
CA ALA A 271 5.50 13.54 31.00
C ALA A 271 4.85 14.55 30.03
N ILE A 272 3.52 14.56 29.91
CA ILE A 272 2.76 15.55 29.11
C ILE A 272 2.97 16.96 29.67
N MET A 273 2.96 17.13 31.00
CA MET A 273 3.25 18.41 31.64
C MET A 273 4.69 18.88 31.34
N ILE A 274 5.68 17.99 31.44
CA ILE A 274 7.09 18.28 31.14
C ILE A 274 7.29 18.63 29.65
N LYS A 275 6.63 17.92 28.73
CA LYS A 275 6.68 18.20 27.28
C LYS A 275 6.09 19.56 26.95
N ARG A 276 4.95 19.92 27.55
CA ARG A 276 4.30 21.22 27.34
C ARG A 276 5.07 22.38 27.96
N ALA A 277 5.57 22.22 29.20
CA ALA A 277 6.45 23.21 29.83
C ALA A 277 7.70 23.48 28.98
N SER A 278 8.30 22.43 28.39
CA SER A 278 9.52 22.57 27.57
C SER A 278 9.39 23.53 26.37
N LEU A 279 8.18 23.75 25.86
CA LEU A 279 7.91 24.68 24.75
C LEU A 279 7.84 26.15 25.21
N GLU A 280 7.58 26.36 26.50
CA GLU A 280 7.45 27.65 27.18
C GLU A 280 8.80 28.08 27.79
N ASP A 281 9.51 27.18 28.50
CA ASP A 281 10.76 27.46 29.22
C ASP A 281 12.05 27.06 28.49
N VAL A 282 11.93 26.46 27.29
CA VAL A 282 13.05 25.88 26.50
C VAL A 282 13.72 24.66 27.19
N GLY A 283 13.01 23.99 28.11
CA GLY A 283 13.40 22.70 28.69
C GLY A 283 14.28 22.78 29.93
N VAL A 284 14.35 23.94 30.60
CA VAL A 284 15.13 24.15 31.82
C VAL A 284 14.62 23.24 32.95
N GLU A 285 13.32 23.20 33.16
CA GLU A 285 12.65 22.35 34.15
C GLU A 285 12.85 20.85 33.86
N ARG A 286 12.74 20.46 32.58
CA ARG A 286 13.04 19.09 32.14
C ARG A 286 14.47 18.69 32.50
N GLY A 287 15.44 19.57 32.27
CA GLY A 287 16.84 19.35 32.63
C GLY A 287 17.01 19.09 34.13
N GLN A 288 16.34 19.87 34.98
CA GLN A 288 16.36 19.70 36.44
C GLN A 288 15.78 18.34 36.87
N ILE A 289 14.64 17.94 36.31
CA ILE A 289 14.02 16.63 36.59
C ILE A 289 14.93 15.48 36.14
N ILE A 290 15.62 15.63 34.99
CA ILE A 290 16.60 14.65 34.52
C ILE A 290 17.81 14.55 35.47
N ASP A 291 18.34 15.68 35.97
CA ASP A 291 19.40 15.68 36.98
C ASP A 291 18.95 15.16 38.35
N GLU A 292 17.65 15.17 38.67
CA GLU A 292 17.09 14.50 39.85
C GLU A 292 16.94 12.98 39.65
N THR A 293 16.38 12.54 38.52
CA THR A 293 16.32 11.11 38.16
C THR A 293 17.72 10.49 38.10
N LYS A 294 18.74 11.24 37.65
CA LYS A 294 20.15 10.80 37.71
C LYS A 294 20.60 10.48 39.14
N LYS A 295 20.32 11.35 40.12
CA LYS A 295 20.67 11.13 41.54
C LYS A 295 19.98 9.87 42.09
N MET A 296 18.69 9.69 41.78
CA MET A 296 17.92 8.50 42.13
C MET A 296 18.47 7.21 41.48
N MET A 297 18.95 7.30 40.24
CA MET A 297 19.58 6.17 39.53
C MET A 297 20.92 5.78 40.17
N THR A 298 21.63 6.72 40.78
CA THR A 298 22.90 6.49 41.49
C THR A 298 22.75 6.24 43.00
N SER A 299 21.54 6.20 43.57
CA SER A 299 21.37 6.17 45.04
C SER A 299 21.62 4.81 45.70
N GLY A 300 21.70 3.73 44.91
CA GLY A 300 21.87 2.35 45.39
C GLY A 300 20.59 1.69 45.93
N ASP A 301 19.49 2.43 46.09
CA ASP A 301 18.18 1.85 46.38
C ASP A 301 17.51 1.41 45.06
N VAL A 302 17.43 0.10 44.85
CA VAL A 302 16.83 -0.52 43.66
C VAL A 302 15.41 0.01 43.39
N LYS A 303 14.62 0.39 44.42
CA LYS A 303 13.28 0.99 44.21
C LYS A 303 13.34 2.39 43.62
N GLN A 304 14.29 3.23 44.07
CA GLN A 304 14.52 4.56 43.49
C GLN A 304 15.12 4.47 42.08
N GLN A 305 15.99 3.50 41.83
CA GLN A 305 16.55 3.23 40.51
C GLN A 305 15.46 2.79 39.52
N ILE A 306 14.55 1.90 39.95
CA ILE A 306 13.37 1.49 39.18
C ILE A 306 12.51 2.71 38.84
N LEU A 307 12.14 3.52 39.85
CA LEU A 307 11.27 4.68 39.64
C LEU A 307 11.92 5.74 38.75
N SER A 308 13.24 5.95 38.88
CA SER A 308 14.02 6.80 37.98
C SER A 308 13.89 6.34 36.51
N CYS A 309 14.09 5.04 36.26
CA CYS A 309 13.90 4.47 34.91
C CYS A 309 12.46 4.65 34.41
N SER A 310 11.44 4.45 35.25
CA SER A 310 10.03 4.62 34.86
C SER A 310 9.67 6.08 34.55
N ILE A 311 10.20 7.06 35.29
CA ILE A 311 10.04 8.50 34.99
C ILE A 311 10.71 8.83 33.65
N ILE A 312 11.93 8.36 33.43
CA ILE A 312 12.68 8.55 32.18
C ILE A 312 11.93 7.94 31.00
N LEU A 313 11.44 6.70 31.12
CA LEU A 313 10.74 5.99 30.04
C LEU A 313 9.46 6.73 29.63
N ALA A 314 8.64 7.18 30.60
CA ALA A 314 7.44 7.97 30.31
C ALA A 314 7.76 9.30 29.59
N ILE A 315 8.89 9.96 29.91
CA ILE A 315 9.37 11.14 29.19
C ILE A 315 9.80 10.77 27.76
N LEU A 316 10.52 9.67 27.56
CA LEU A 316 10.93 9.21 26.23
C LEU A 316 9.73 8.90 25.33
N GLU A 317 8.79 8.09 25.81
CA GLU A 317 7.57 7.70 25.09
C GLU A 317 6.73 8.92 24.68
N GLU A 318 6.51 9.86 25.59
CA GLU A 318 5.73 11.06 25.31
C GLU A 318 6.44 11.99 24.31
N TYR A 319 7.77 12.13 24.35
CA TYR A 319 8.51 12.90 23.33
C TYR A 319 8.61 12.18 21.97
N CYS A 320 8.43 10.85 21.92
CA CYS A 320 8.25 10.11 20.67
C CYS A 320 6.86 10.32 20.04
N ASN A 321 5.80 10.53 20.82
CA ASN A 321 4.44 10.71 20.32
C ASN A 321 4.27 12.03 19.53
N ILE A 322 4.20 11.95 18.20
CA ILE A 322 4.01 13.08 17.27
C ILE A 322 2.63 13.09 16.60
N VAL A 323 2.00 11.92 16.40
CA VAL A 323 0.92 11.77 15.40
C VAL A 323 -0.48 11.54 15.99
N ARG A 324 -0.63 10.98 17.20
CA ARG A 324 -1.96 10.63 17.75
C ARG A 324 -2.80 11.88 18.01
N SER A 325 -3.79 12.11 17.14
CA SER A 325 -4.53 13.37 16.96
C SER A 325 -5.56 13.70 18.05
N ASP A 326 -5.68 12.87 19.09
CA ASP A 326 -6.60 13.09 20.21
C ASP A 326 -6.12 14.20 21.17
N ASP A 327 -4.83 14.52 21.14
CA ASP A 327 -4.21 15.56 21.98
C ASP A 327 -4.50 16.99 21.43
N THR A 328 -5.76 17.40 21.53
CA THR A 328 -6.38 18.66 21.04
C THR A 328 -5.76 20.00 21.52
N GLY A 329 -4.54 20.01 22.06
CA GLY A 329 -3.87 21.20 22.62
C GLY A 329 -2.47 21.53 22.11
N LEU A 330 -1.90 20.77 21.17
CA LEU A 330 -0.62 21.10 20.51
C LEU A 330 -0.71 20.86 18.99
N THR A 331 0.03 21.63 18.20
CA THR A 331 0.21 21.38 16.76
C THR A 331 1.35 20.39 16.51
N THR A 332 1.33 19.71 15.36
CA THR A 332 2.43 18.82 14.93
C THR A 332 3.79 19.54 14.89
N TYR A 333 3.80 20.86 14.63
CA TYR A 333 5.02 21.68 14.69
C TYR A 333 5.59 21.79 16.11
N GLU A 334 4.73 21.96 17.11
CA GLU A 334 5.13 22.01 18.52
C GLU A 334 5.63 20.63 19.00
N HIS A 335 5.02 19.52 18.54
CA HIS A 335 5.56 18.17 18.77
C HIS A 335 6.97 18.01 18.18
N PHE A 336 7.19 18.39 16.92
CA PHE A 336 8.52 18.36 16.31
C PHE A 336 9.53 19.28 17.02
N ARG A 337 9.11 20.47 17.46
CA ARG A 337 9.96 21.40 18.20
C ARG A 337 10.39 20.82 19.56
N ALA A 338 9.45 20.29 20.35
CA ALA A 338 9.73 19.65 21.63
C ALA A 338 10.66 18.44 21.47
N LYS A 339 10.36 17.55 20.50
CA LYS A 339 11.20 16.39 20.19
C LYS A 339 12.62 16.81 19.81
N LYS A 340 12.76 17.77 18.89
CA LYS A 340 14.10 18.21 18.45
C LYS A 340 14.92 18.83 19.58
N GLN A 341 14.29 19.67 20.38
CA GLN A 341 14.89 20.29 21.55
C GLN A 341 15.35 19.26 22.59
N PHE A 342 14.70 18.10 22.71
CA PHE A 342 15.10 17.01 23.60
C PHE A 342 16.24 16.15 23.02
N GLU A 343 16.21 15.85 21.71
CA GLU A 343 17.31 15.22 20.97
C GLU A 343 18.63 15.98 21.13
N ASP A 344 18.56 17.31 21.07
CA ASP A 344 19.73 18.17 21.10
C ASP A 344 20.28 18.36 22.53
N SER A 345 19.44 18.55 23.56
CA SER A 345 19.94 18.90 24.90
C SER A 345 20.04 17.75 25.91
N ASP A 346 19.21 16.70 25.85
CA ASP A 346 19.04 15.78 26.99
C ASP A 346 19.07 14.29 26.64
N LEU A 347 18.67 13.87 25.44
CA LEU A 347 18.61 12.45 25.04
C LEU A 347 19.96 11.72 25.26
N LEU A 348 21.07 12.38 24.92
CA LEU A 348 22.43 11.86 25.17
C LEU A 348 22.77 11.78 26.67
N LYS A 349 22.30 12.70 27.51
CA LYS A 349 22.53 12.66 28.97
C LYS A 349 21.85 11.44 29.58
N VAL A 350 20.61 11.16 29.14
CA VAL A 350 19.83 9.99 29.56
C VAL A 350 20.56 8.71 29.18
N PHE A 351 21.01 8.58 27.93
CA PHE A 351 21.80 7.44 27.47
C PHE A 351 23.06 7.21 28.34
N ILE A 352 23.86 8.25 28.58
CA ILE A 352 25.09 8.16 29.38
C ILE A 352 24.80 7.71 30.82
N MET A 353 23.80 8.30 31.49
CA MET A 353 23.51 7.94 32.89
C MET A 353 22.95 6.52 33.02
N THR A 354 22.11 6.08 32.07
CA THR A 354 21.61 4.70 32.05
C THR A 354 22.75 3.72 31.75
N LEU A 355 23.66 4.04 30.83
CA LEU A 355 24.82 3.19 30.51
C LEU A 355 25.73 3.00 31.73
N GLN A 356 26.05 4.10 32.42
CA GLN A 356 26.84 4.08 33.65
C GLN A 356 26.16 3.24 34.75
N SER A 357 24.85 3.38 34.92
CA SER A 357 24.11 2.60 35.93
C SER A 357 23.94 1.13 35.55
N MET A 358 23.87 0.80 34.25
CA MET A 358 23.92 -0.58 33.77
C MET A 358 25.29 -1.21 34.00
N GLU A 359 26.39 -0.48 33.78
CA GLU A 359 27.74 -0.97 34.04
C GLU A 359 27.96 -1.34 35.51
N GLU A 360 27.50 -0.50 36.46
CA GLU A 360 27.59 -0.84 37.88
C GLU A 360 26.67 -2.02 38.25
N LEU A 361 25.45 -2.07 37.72
CA LEU A 361 24.52 -3.17 37.98
C LEU A 361 25.06 -4.51 37.45
N ILE A 362 25.74 -4.53 36.29
CA ILE A 362 26.40 -5.71 35.71
C ILE A 362 27.41 -6.35 36.68
N LYS A 363 28.16 -5.53 37.45
CA LYS A 363 29.18 -6.00 38.40
C LYS A 363 28.57 -6.74 39.61
N VAL A 364 27.28 -6.54 39.88
CA VAL A 364 26.53 -7.10 41.02
C VAL A 364 25.24 -7.82 40.55
N PHE A 365 25.18 -8.19 39.26
CA PHE A 365 23.99 -8.79 38.66
C PHE A 365 23.82 -10.24 39.12
N ASP A 366 22.66 -10.52 39.72
CA ASP A 366 22.24 -11.84 40.17
C ASP A 366 20.89 -12.18 39.51
N ALA A 367 20.86 -13.25 38.72
CA ALA A 367 19.66 -13.74 38.05
C ALA A 367 18.64 -14.35 39.01
N GLY A 368 19.02 -14.69 40.25
CA GLY A 368 18.09 -15.10 41.31
C GLY A 368 17.30 -13.93 41.92
N ASN A 369 17.73 -12.68 41.70
CA ASN A 369 17.14 -11.50 42.32
C ASN A 369 16.13 -10.83 41.38
N SER A 370 14.83 -11.06 41.63
CA SER A 370 13.73 -10.50 40.84
C SER A 370 13.70 -8.97 40.77
N MET A 371 14.18 -8.26 41.80
CA MET A 371 14.28 -6.81 41.80
C MET A 371 15.44 -6.32 40.90
N HIS A 372 16.56 -7.05 40.85
CA HIS A 372 17.65 -6.76 39.91
C HIS A 372 17.23 -7.06 38.47
N LEU A 373 16.53 -8.18 38.22
CA LEU A 373 15.95 -8.50 36.91
C LEU A 373 14.99 -7.40 36.43
N TYR A 374 14.05 -6.96 37.27
CA TYR A 374 13.09 -5.91 36.89
C TYR A 374 13.78 -4.56 36.65
N LEU A 375 14.75 -4.17 37.49
CA LEU A 375 15.54 -2.95 37.25
C LEU A 375 16.30 -3.03 35.91
N PHE A 376 16.93 -4.17 35.63
CA PHE A 376 17.66 -4.38 34.38
C PHE A 376 16.73 -4.35 33.15
N LYS A 377 15.51 -4.90 33.26
CA LYS A 377 14.46 -4.79 32.24
C LYS A 377 14.05 -3.34 31.98
N GLN A 378 13.94 -2.53 33.03
CA GLN A 378 13.63 -1.10 32.92
C GLN A 378 14.79 -0.32 32.25
N MET A 379 16.04 -0.55 32.66
CA MET A 379 17.21 0.06 32.03
C MET A 379 17.35 -0.34 30.54
N LEU A 380 17.15 -1.61 30.21
CA LEU A 380 17.13 -2.08 28.81
C LEU A 380 16.00 -1.43 28.02
N SER A 381 14.80 -1.25 28.59
CA SER A 381 13.68 -0.58 27.92
C SER A 381 13.98 0.90 27.63
N VAL A 382 14.71 1.59 28.52
CA VAL A 382 15.22 2.94 28.29
C VAL A 382 16.24 2.95 27.15
N MET A 383 17.20 2.01 27.11
CA MET A 383 18.19 1.90 26.03
C MET A 383 17.56 1.60 24.67
N GLU A 384 16.67 0.62 24.61
CA GLU A 384 15.89 0.23 23.45
C GLU A 384 15.12 1.42 22.87
N THR A 385 14.44 2.21 23.71
CA THR A 385 13.69 3.41 23.30
C THR A 385 14.60 4.52 22.75
N ILE A 386 15.85 4.64 23.25
CA ILE A 386 16.83 5.61 22.76
C ILE A 386 17.50 5.13 21.47
N LEU A 387 17.81 3.83 21.35
CA LEU A 387 18.48 3.24 20.19
C LEU A 387 17.53 3.02 19.00
N THR A 388 16.22 2.90 19.23
CA THR A 388 15.17 2.89 18.19
C THR A 388 14.64 4.28 17.84
N TRP A 389 15.18 5.34 18.44
CA TRP A 389 14.65 6.71 18.35
C TRP A 389 14.64 7.26 16.91
N GLY A 390 13.45 7.62 16.42
CA GLY A 390 13.30 8.26 15.10
C GLY A 390 13.81 9.71 15.06
N PHE A 391 15.13 9.90 14.93
CA PHE A 391 15.81 11.20 14.88
C PHE A 391 15.35 12.11 13.72
N LEU A 392 15.17 13.40 14.02
CA LEU A 392 14.71 14.39 13.05
C LEU A 392 15.82 14.89 12.10
N LEU A 393 15.47 15.10 10.82
CA LEU A 393 16.42 15.49 9.78
C LEU A 393 16.87 16.96 9.91
N PRO A 394 18.19 17.26 9.92
CA PRO A 394 18.71 18.63 10.08
C PRO A 394 18.18 19.66 9.06
N LYS A 395 17.89 19.24 7.83
CA LYS A 395 17.41 20.15 6.75
C LYS A 395 15.98 20.67 6.95
N LEU A 396 15.24 20.16 7.94
CA LEU A 396 13.90 20.66 8.27
C LEU A 396 13.91 22.08 8.87
N GLN A 397 15.08 22.62 9.23
CA GLN A 397 15.24 23.96 9.82
C GLN A 397 14.84 25.14 8.91
N ILE A 398 14.65 24.94 7.59
CA ILE A 398 14.47 26.04 6.62
C ILE A 398 13.10 26.00 5.90
N VAL A 399 12.48 24.83 5.73
CA VAL A 399 11.38 24.64 4.76
C VAL A 399 9.99 24.80 5.40
N ARG A 400 9.61 26.03 5.76
CA ARG A 400 8.22 26.38 6.17
C ARG A 400 7.64 27.68 5.61
N VAL A 401 8.31 28.34 4.67
CA VAL A 401 7.83 29.59 4.05
C VAL A 401 6.93 29.36 2.82
N LEU A 402 6.95 28.18 2.19
CA LEU A 402 6.45 28.03 0.79
C LEU A 402 5.49 26.87 0.47
N GLN A 403 5.29 25.82 1.29
CA GLN A 403 4.47 24.67 0.86
C GLN A 403 3.80 23.88 2.00
N PRO A 404 2.46 23.67 1.97
CA PRO A 404 1.76 22.78 2.91
C PRO A 404 1.99 21.29 2.65
N SER A 405 2.20 20.87 1.38
CA SER A 405 2.21 19.45 0.96
C SER A 405 3.34 18.61 1.59
N LEU A 406 4.45 19.22 1.99
CA LEU A 406 5.53 18.52 2.69
C LEU A 406 5.13 18.00 4.08
N SER A 407 4.03 18.47 4.66
CA SER A 407 3.53 17.97 5.95
C SER A 407 3.23 16.47 5.91
N LYS A 408 2.61 15.97 4.82
CA LYS A 408 2.27 14.56 4.63
C LYS A 408 3.54 13.70 4.67
N LYS A 409 4.52 13.95 3.80
CA LYS A 409 5.80 13.20 3.72
C LYS A 409 6.64 13.21 5.02
N ILE A 410 6.47 14.20 5.90
CA ILE A 410 7.14 14.26 7.22
C ILE A 410 6.33 13.52 8.29
N ILE A 411 5.00 13.56 8.23
CA ILE A 411 4.12 12.71 9.06
C ILE A 411 4.32 11.24 8.66
N ASP A 412 4.35 10.93 7.36
CA ASP A 412 4.65 9.60 6.82
C ASP A 412 5.97 9.04 7.39
N THR A 413 7.03 9.86 7.50
CA THR A 413 8.31 9.41 8.09
C THR A 413 8.31 9.28 9.62
N SER A 414 7.26 9.73 10.31
CA SER A 414 7.04 9.44 11.74
C SER A 414 6.03 8.31 11.95
N GLU A 415 5.03 8.19 11.08
CA GLU A 415 4.08 7.08 11.07
C GLU A 415 4.74 5.78 10.66
N THR A 416 5.61 5.76 9.64
CA THR A 416 6.40 4.56 9.33
C THR A 416 7.30 4.16 10.50
N VAL A 417 7.81 5.09 11.30
CA VAL A 417 8.56 4.74 12.53
C VAL A 417 7.65 4.16 13.64
N THR A 418 6.32 4.33 13.54
CA THR A 418 5.34 3.80 14.51
C THR A 418 4.50 2.63 13.95
N LYS A 419 4.59 2.34 12.64
CA LYS A 419 3.80 1.33 11.90
C LYS A 419 4.64 0.35 11.08
N ALA A 420 5.92 0.63 10.80
CA ALA A 420 6.77 -0.31 10.10
C ALA A 420 7.15 -1.47 11.01
N LEU A 421 7.37 -2.63 10.40
CA LEU A 421 7.80 -3.87 11.04
C LEU A 421 9.15 -3.71 11.81
N HIS A 422 9.95 -2.70 11.48
CA HIS A 422 11.29 -2.49 12.03
C HIS A 422 11.59 -1.01 12.34
N ALA A 423 12.33 -0.77 13.42
CA ALA A 423 12.80 0.56 13.80
C ALA A 423 13.82 1.15 12.80
N PRO A 424 13.85 2.48 12.61
CA PRO A 424 14.68 3.14 11.59
C PRO A 424 16.19 3.10 11.92
N PRO A 425 17.08 3.12 10.92
CA PRO A 425 18.52 3.16 11.15
C PRO A 425 18.97 4.35 12.03
N LEU A 426 19.86 4.08 12.98
CA LEU A 426 20.22 4.96 14.09
C LEU A 426 21.03 6.20 13.63
N ARG A 427 20.33 7.33 13.47
CA ARG A 427 20.85 8.58 12.87
C ARG A 427 21.40 9.60 13.87
N LEU A 428 22.51 9.26 14.51
CA LEU A 428 23.11 10.08 15.57
C LEU A 428 23.78 11.36 15.05
N HIS A 429 23.84 12.36 15.93
CA HIS A 429 24.50 13.65 15.69
C HIS A 429 25.92 13.66 16.26
N ALA A 430 26.77 14.58 15.79
CA ALA A 430 28.20 14.62 16.15
C ALA A 430 28.49 14.62 17.67
N GLN A 431 27.58 15.13 18.51
CA GLN A 431 27.72 15.10 19.97
C GLN A 431 27.79 13.69 20.58
N TRP A 432 27.30 12.67 19.88
CA TRP A 432 27.36 11.27 20.31
C TRP A 432 28.72 10.59 20.08
N LYS A 433 29.63 11.23 19.30
CA LYS A 433 30.93 10.65 18.89
C LYS A 433 31.72 10.06 20.07
N ASN A 434 31.85 10.83 21.15
CA ASN A 434 32.68 10.52 22.31
C ASN A 434 32.08 9.43 23.24
N VAL A 435 30.98 8.78 22.83
CA VAL A 435 30.37 7.66 23.57
C VAL A 435 30.17 6.47 22.64
N ILE A 436 29.70 6.73 21.41
CA ILE A 436 29.39 5.68 20.43
C ILE A 436 30.65 4.98 19.90
N PHE A 437 31.77 5.71 19.75
CA PHE A 437 33.03 5.15 19.28
C PHE A 437 33.97 4.71 20.43
N GLU A 438 33.52 4.70 21.69
CA GLU A 438 34.28 4.04 22.76
C GLU A 438 34.19 2.51 22.59
N PRO A 439 35.31 1.75 22.46
CA PRO A 439 35.27 0.30 22.23
C PRO A 439 34.47 -0.46 23.29
N LYS A 440 34.57 0.00 24.55
CA LYS A 440 33.88 -0.51 25.73
C LYS A 440 32.35 -0.52 25.58
N LEU A 441 31.76 0.36 24.75
CA LEU A 441 30.32 0.37 24.51
C LEU A 441 29.83 -0.96 23.92
N LEU A 442 30.56 -1.47 22.92
CA LEU A 442 30.23 -2.73 22.27
C LEU A 442 30.51 -3.92 23.18
N GLU A 443 31.62 -3.89 23.93
CA GLU A 443 31.93 -4.90 24.96
C GLU A 443 30.78 -5.02 25.97
N ILE A 444 30.26 -3.90 26.46
CA ILE A 444 29.12 -3.85 27.39
C ILE A 444 27.87 -4.45 26.75
N PHE A 445 27.44 -3.99 25.57
CA PHE A 445 26.20 -4.48 24.96
C PHE A 445 26.27 -5.95 24.52
N PHE A 446 27.41 -6.44 24.03
CA PHE A 446 27.58 -7.87 23.74
C PHE A 446 27.65 -8.73 25.02
N PHE A 447 28.25 -8.23 26.10
CA PHE A 447 28.23 -8.92 27.39
C PHE A 447 26.82 -8.98 28.00
N ILE A 448 26.06 -7.88 27.93
CA ILE A 448 24.64 -7.83 28.34
C ILE A 448 23.84 -8.87 27.55
N TYR A 449 24.01 -8.91 26.23
CA TYR A 449 23.33 -9.89 25.39
C TYR A 449 23.67 -11.32 25.79
N TRP A 450 24.96 -11.64 25.92
CA TRP A 450 25.42 -12.96 26.37
C TRP A 450 24.83 -13.37 27.74
N LYS A 451 24.71 -12.43 28.69
CA LYS A 451 24.13 -12.67 30.01
C LYS A 451 22.61 -12.78 30.03
N THR A 452 21.91 -12.32 28.99
CA THR A 452 20.44 -12.32 28.91
C THR A 452 19.87 -13.32 27.92
N ARG A 453 20.71 -13.96 27.09
CA ARG A 453 20.37 -14.90 26.00
C ARG A 453 19.36 -16.02 26.34
N ASP A 454 19.30 -16.43 27.60
CA ASP A 454 18.43 -17.52 28.08
C ASP A 454 17.24 -17.01 28.93
N ASN A 455 17.04 -15.68 29.01
CA ASN A 455 15.95 -15.05 29.74
C ASN A 455 14.98 -14.37 28.75
N GLU A 456 13.80 -14.95 28.55
CA GLU A 456 12.82 -14.49 27.55
C GLU A 456 12.33 -13.06 27.78
N ASP A 457 12.40 -12.57 29.01
CA ASP A 457 11.93 -11.26 29.44
C ASP A 457 12.94 -10.13 29.16
N LEU A 458 14.20 -10.49 28.88
CA LEU A 458 15.35 -9.60 28.70
C LEU A 458 16.04 -9.76 27.33
N GLN A 459 16.11 -10.98 26.79
CA GLN A 459 16.78 -11.31 25.53
C GLN A 459 16.30 -10.43 24.36
N PRO A 460 14.99 -10.18 24.14
CA PRO A 460 14.55 -9.39 22.99
C PRO A 460 15.04 -7.94 23.06
N LYS A 461 15.04 -7.36 24.26
CA LYS A 461 15.47 -5.97 24.49
C LYS A 461 16.99 -5.81 24.33
N ALA A 462 17.76 -6.79 24.80
CA ALA A 462 19.20 -6.82 24.56
C ALA A 462 19.54 -7.04 23.07
N LEU A 463 18.77 -7.89 22.37
CA LEU A 463 18.91 -8.16 20.94
C LEU A 463 18.63 -6.92 20.09
N ILE A 464 17.56 -6.19 20.38
CA ILE A 464 17.24 -4.90 19.73
C ILE A 464 18.35 -3.87 19.97
N CYS A 465 18.93 -3.81 21.18
CA CYS A 465 20.04 -2.91 21.47
C CYS A 465 21.27 -3.18 20.59
N ILE A 466 21.74 -4.44 20.48
CA ILE A 466 22.88 -4.74 19.59
C ILE A 466 22.52 -4.51 18.12
N LEU A 467 21.32 -4.93 17.69
CA LEU A 467 20.83 -4.71 16.33
C LEU A 467 20.87 -3.22 15.95
N GLN A 468 20.36 -2.32 16.78
CA GLN A 468 20.35 -0.89 16.47
C GLN A 468 21.74 -0.24 16.50
N LEU A 469 22.66 -0.73 17.33
CA LEU A 469 24.07 -0.33 17.25
C LEU A 469 24.71 -0.74 15.91
N SER A 470 24.24 -1.81 15.28
CA SER A 470 24.61 -2.20 13.92
C SER A 470 24.00 -1.31 12.81
N THR A 471 23.13 -0.33 13.12
CA THR A 471 22.42 0.50 12.11
C THR A 471 22.89 1.96 11.99
N LEU A 472 24.02 2.34 12.62
CA LEU A 472 24.52 3.73 12.63
C LEU A 472 24.57 4.36 11.23
N LYS A 473 24.02 5.58 11.09
CA LYS A 473 23.96 6.31 9.81
C LYS A 473 24.01 7.82 9.98
N GLY A 474 24.37 8.54 8.92
CA GLY A 474 24.32 10.01 8.86
C GLY A 474 25.63 10.69 9.29
N PRO A 475 25.58 11.95 9.79
CA PRO A 475 26.77 12.77 10.04
C PRO A 475 27.83 12.11 10.92
N ILE A 476 27.42 11.32 11.93
CA ILE A 476 28.36 10.60 12.79
C ILE A 476 29.29 9.66 12.00
N ILE A 477 28.81 9.06 10.91
CA ILE A 477 29.58 8.18 10.00
C ILE A 477 30.34 9.02 8.96
N THR A 478 29.63 9.90 8.24
CA THR A 478 30.21 10.61 7.09
C THR A 478 31.34 11.57 7.45
N ASP A 479 31.29 12.11 8.68
CA ASP A 479 32.18 13.18 9.13
C ASP A 479 33.35 12.65 10.00
N ASN A 480 33.33 11.35 10.36
CA ASN A 480 34.29 10.70 11.27
C ASN A 480 34.69 9.31 10.73
N LYS A 481 35.24 9.27 9.51
CA LYS A 481 35.48 8.04 8.74
C LYS A 481 36.44 7.06 9.42
N GLU A 482 37.51 7.56 10.03
CA GLU A 482 38.53 6.72 10.66
C GLU A 482 38.00 6.02 11.93
N GLU A 483 37.26 6.76 12.76
CA GLU A 483 36.60 6.21 13.94
C GLU A 483 35.41 5.30 13.55
N SER A 484 34.67 5.64 12.50
CA SER A 484 33.61 4.79 11.93
C SER A 484 34.16 3.44 11.45
N MET A 485 35.28 3.44 10.74
CA MET A 485 35.93 2.19 10.31
C MET A 485 36.48 1.38 11.49
N THR A 486 37.01 2.05 12.51
CA THR A 486 37.45 1.37 13.75
C THR A 486 36.27 0.74 14.49
N TYR A 487 35.14 1.44 14.56
CA TYR A 487 33.89 0.92 15.13
C TYR A 487 33.35 -0.28 14.34
N LEU A 488 33.32 -0.19 13.00
CA LEU A 488 32.88 -1.29 12.13
C LEU A 488 33.75 -2.54 12.30
N VAL A 489 35.08 -2.37 12.33
CA VAL A 489 36.03 -3.47 12.59
C VAL A 489 35.82 -4.07 13.99
N ASN A 490 35.61 -3.24 15.02
CA ASN A 490 35.37 -3.74 16.38
C ASN A 490 34.04 -4.52 16.48
N TYR A 491 32.96 -3.96 15.90
CA TYR A 491 31.64 -4.60 15.88
C TYR A 491 31.70 -5.96 15.17
N LEU A 492 32.26 -6.00 13.95
CA LEU A 492 32.42 -7.24 13.18
C LEU A 492 33.28 -8.26 13.94
N THR A 493 34.33 -7.83 14.64
CA THR A 493 35.19 -8.72 15.44
C THR A 493 34.42 -9.34 16.60
N HIS A 494 33.69 -8.56 17.39
CA HIS A 494 32.84 -9.10 18.46
C HIS A 494 31.73 -10.01 17.92
N PHE A 495 31.02 -9.58 16.88
CA PHE A 495 29.87 -10.29 16.36
C PHE A 495 30.24 -11.62 15.66
N LEU A 496 31.29 -11.64 14.85
CA LEU A 496 31.77 -12.87 14.21
C LEU A 496 32.41 -13.83 15.22
N SER A 497 33.06 -13.31 16.27
CA SER A 497 33.55 -14.12 17.40
C SER A 497 32.39 -14.79 18.14
N MET A 498 31.34 -14.03 18.47
CA MET A 498 30.13 -14.56 19.10
C MET A 498 29.43 -15.61 18.22
N LEU A 499 29.21 -15.32 16.94
CA LEU A 499 28.63 -16.28 16.00
C LEU A 499 29.47 -17.57 15.91
N SER A 500 30.80 -17.46 15.96
CA SER A 500 31.70 -18.62 15.90
C SER A 500 31.65 -19.52 17.15
N THR A 501 31.07 -19.06 18.27
CA THR A 501 30.94 -19.84 19.51
C THR A 501 29.51 -20.29 19.83
N ILE A 502 28.49 -19.85 19.07
CA ILE A 502 27.09 -20.20 19.31
C ILE A 502 26.44 -20.99 18.16
N GLU A 503 25.62 -21.95 18.56
CA GLU A 503 24.45 -22.39 17.80
C GLU A 503 23.38 -21.30 17.86
N ILE A 504 22.84 -20.89 16.72
CA ILE A 504 21.86 -19.79 16.60
C ILE A 504 20.47 -20.33 16.93
N LYS A 505 19.76 -19.69 17.87
CA LYS A 505 18.35 -19.99 18.13
C LYS A 505 17.45 -19.33 17.09
N GLU A 506 16.31 -19.93 16.81
CA GLU A 506 15.17 -19.39 16.05
C GLU A 506 14.89 -17.90 16.38
N LYS A 507 14.60 -17.57 17.65
CA LYS A 507 14.41 -16.19 18.17
C LYS A 507 15.61 -15.22 18.01
N GLU A 508 16.71 -15.65 17.39
CA GLU A 508 17.88 -14.85 17.05
C GLU A 508 18.12 -14.74 15.53
N ALA A 509 17.61 -15.69 14.74
CA ALA A 509 17.96 -15.89 13.33
C ALA A 509 17.72 -14.64 12.47
N TYR A 510 16.52 -14.06 12.58
CA TYR A 510 16.14 -12.81 11.91
C TYR A 510 17.06 -11.64 12.30
N SER A 511 17.30 -11.41 13.59
CA SER A 511 18.11 -10.28 14.03
C SER A 511 19.59 -10.44 13.67
N PHE A 512 20.14 -11.66 13.70
CA PHE A 512 21.54 -11.89 13.33
C PHE A 512 21.80 -11.76 11.83
N SER A 513 20.89 -12.25 10.98
CA SER A 513 20.95 -12.00 9.53
C SER A 513 20.80 -10.51 9.21
N LEU A 514 19.88 -9.81 9.88
CA LEU A 514 19.69 -8.37 9.75
C LEU A 514 20.95 -7.59 10.19
N ILE A 515 21.64 -7.99 11.27
CA ILE A 515 22.92 -7.38 11.69
C ILE A 515 23.98 -7.53 10.59
N LEU A 516 24.21 -8.73 10.06
CA LEU A 516 25.17 -8.95 8.96
C LEU A 516 24.86 -8.04 7.77
N ARG A 517 23.58 -7.90 7.44
CA ARG A 517 23.08 -7.07 6.33
C ARG A 517 23.29 -5.57 6.57
N LYS A 518 22.90 -5.04 7.73
CA LYS A 518 22.95 -3.59 8.00
C LYS A 518 24.38 -3.08 8.18
N LEU A 519 25.29 -3.89 8.74
CA LEU A 519 26.72 -3.54 8.81
C LEU A 519 27.36 -3.32 7.43
N LEU A 520 26.86 -3.98 6.38
CA LEU A 520 27.37 -3.84 5.02
C LEU A 520 26.61 -2.78 4.20
N GLN A 521 25.27 -2.85 4.19
CA GLN A 521 24.41 -2.00 3.35
C GLN A 521 24.33 -0.52 3.79
N LEU A 522 24.70 -0.19 5.04
CA LEU A 522 24.62 1.18 5.56
C LEU A 522 25.94 1.94 5.48
N GLN A 523 27.06 1.25 5.25
CA GLN A 523 28.39 1.83 5.11
C GLN A 523 28.69 2.24 3.66
N PRO A 524 29.51 3.27 3.39
CA PRO A 524 29.88 3.64 2.03
C PRO A 524 30.69 2.52 1.34
N ARG A 525 30.32 2.12 0.12
CA ARG A 525 31.00 1.01 -0.63
C ARG A 525 32.53 1.14 -0.67
N ALA A 526 33.03 2.35 -0.88
CA ALA A 526 34.47 2.64 -0.92
C ALA A 526 35.21 2.34 0.41
N GLU A 527 34.51 2.35 1.54
CA GLU A 527 35.08 2.15 2.88
C GLU A 527 35.10 0.65 3.26
N ILE A 528 34.28 -0.19 2.63
CA ILE A 528 34.32 -1.66 2.79
C ILE A 528 35.71 -2.22 2.41
N LYS A 529 36.39 -1.61 1.42
CA LYS A 529 37.78 -1.94 1.04
C LYS A 529 38.83 -1.64 2.13
N GLY A 530 38.46 -0.90 3.18
CA GLY A 530 39.31 -0.65 4.36
C GLY A 530 39.22 -1.75 5.42
N LEU A 531 38.36 -2.76 5.27
CA LEU A 531 38.29 -3.89 6.19
C LEU A 531 39.53 -4.79 6.05
N PRO A 532 40.10 -5.31 7.16
CA PRO A 532 41.16 -6.31 7.08
C PRO A 532 40.70 -7.56 6.32
N ASN A 533 41.49 -8.02 5.33
CA ASN A 533 41.15 -9.17 4.49
C ASN A 533 40.76 -10.44 5.28
N SER A 534 41.38 -10.67 6.44
CA SER A 534 41.03 -11.78 7.33
C SER A 534 39.63 -11.65 7.92
N LEU A 535 39.23 -10.44 8.33
CA LEU A 535 37.91 -10.13 8.88
C LEU A 535 36.83 -10.17 7.79
N PHE A 536 37.13 -9.64 6.59
CA PHE A 536 36.23 -9.74 5.44
C PHE A 536 36.02 -11.20 5.01
N ASN A 537 37.09 -12.00 4.93
CA ASN A 537 36.96 -13.43 4.61
C ASN A 537 36.17 -14.19 5.68
N ALA A 538 36.34 -13.87 6.97
CA ALA A 538 35.55 -14.44 8.06
C ALA A 538 34.06 -14.05 7.96
N TYR A 539 33.75 -12.80 7.61
CA TYR A 539 32.39 -12.34 7.34
C TYR A 539 31.76 -13.11 6.17
N MET A 540 32.45 -13.22 5.03
CA MET A 540 31.95 -13.93 3.85
C MET A 540 31.69 -15.42 4.13
N GLN A 541 32.63 -16.10 4.79
CA GLN A 541 32.47 -17.51 5.14
C GLN A 541 31.34 -17.72 6.16
N ARG A 542 31.22 -16.88 7.20
CA ARG A 542 30.13 -17.03 8.16
C ARG A 542 28.76 -16.72 7.55
N THR A 543 28.69 -15.72 6.67
CA THR A 543 27.48 -15.40 5.90
C THR A 543 27.07 -16.58 5.02
N LEU A 544 28.02 -17.24 4.32
CA LEU A 544 27.74 -18.42 3.50
C LEU A 544 27.19 -19.57 4.35
N THR A 545 27.88 -19.91 5.45
CA THR A 545 27.43 -20.99 6.36
C THR A 545 26.04 -20.72 6.92
N MET A 546 25.72 -19.47 7.27
CA MET A 546 24.37 -19.10 7.70
C MET A 546 23.35 -19.18 6.56
N THR A 547 23.70 -18.74 5.34
CA THR A 547 22.79 -18.78 4.18
C THR A 547 22.43 -20.23 3.83
N LEU A 548 23.44 -21.11 3.71
CA LEU A 548 23.22 -22.52 3.39
C LEU A 548 22.42 -23.27 4.47
N LYS A 549 22.57 -22.88 5.76
CA LYS A 549 21.75 -23.45 6.85
C LYS A 549 20.35 -22.83 6.93
N PHE A 550 20.16 -21.56 6.56
CA PHE A 550 18.83 -20.93 6.57
C PHE A 550 18.00 -21.31 5.34
N ILE A 551 18.61 -21.66 4.20
CA ILE A 551 17.91 -22.39 3.11
C ILE A 551 17.31 -23.70 3.65
N GLU A 552 18.12 -24.45 4.39
CA GLU A 552 17.71 -25.72 4.99
C GLU A 552 16.64 -25.56 6.08
N LEU A 553 16.73 -24.53 6.93
CA LEU A 553 15.73 -24.27 7.98
C LEU A 553 14.45 -23.62 7.44
N SER A 554 14.51 -22.80 6.39
CA SER A 554 13.33 -22.21 5.72
C SER A 554 12.43 -23.28 5.13
N ALA A 555 13.01 -24.26 4.41
CA ALA A 555 12.26 -25.39 3.85
C ALA A 555 11.84 -26.45 4.91
N MET A 556 12.26 -26.28 6.17
CA MET A 556 11.76 -27.07 7.32
C MET A 556 10.67 -26.30 8.09
N GLU A 557 10.77 -24.98 8.18
CA GLU A 557 9.76 -24.07 8.73
C GLU A 557 8.46 -24.18 7.92
N GLU A 558 8.54 -23.98 6.60
CA GLU A 558 7.46 -24.23 5.62
C GLU A 558 6.77 -25.59 5.83
N ALA A 559 7.54 -26.65 6.08
CA ALA A 559 7.03 -28.01 6.20
C ALA A 559 6.48 -28.40 7.58
N LEU A 560 6.63 -27.53 8.61
CA LEU A 560 6.28 -27.81 10.01
C LEU A 560 5.34 -26.77 10.63
N SER A 561 5.48 -25.50 10.26
CA SER A 561 4.70 -24.37 10.76
C SER A 561 4.53 -23.31 9.64
N PRO A 562 3.65 -23.53 8.67
CA PRO A 562 3.47 -22.62 7.52
C PRO A 562 2.99 -21.21 7.90
N ASP A 563 2.43 -21.01 9.10
CA ASP A 563 2.12 -19.67 9.65
C ASP A 563 3.36 -18.88 10.11
N GLU A 564 4.54 -19.51 10.19
CA GLU A 564 5.79 -18.90 10.68
C GLU A 564 6.74 -18.53 9.51
N THR A 565 7.49 -17.44 9.67
CA THR A 565 8.38 -16.88 8.64
C THR A 565 9.79 -16.54 9.15
N VAL A 566 10.18 -17.02 10.34
CA VAL A 566 11.38 -16.56 11.05
C VAL A 566 12.66 -16.88 10.28
N TYR A 567 12.74 -18.06 9.64
CA TYR A 567 13.84 -18.45 8.77
C TYR A 567 13.65 -17.97 7.33
N ILE A 568 12.42 -17.87 6.81
CA ILE A 568 12.10 -17.25 5.52
C ILE A 568 12.61 -15.79 5.46
N ASP A 569 12.24 -14.97 6.45
CA ASP A 569 12.67 -13.57 6.58
C ASP A 569 14.17 -13.44 6.89
N ALA A 570 14.73 -14.36 7.67
CA ALA A 570 16.17 -14.38 7.95
C ALA A 570 16.98 -14.76 6.70
N LEU A 571 16.47 -15.66 5.86
CA LEU A 571 17.08 -16.05 4.60
C LEU A 571 17.05 -14.91 3.59
N GLY A 572 15.92 -14.23 3.42
CA GLY A 572 15.81 -13.02 2.59
C GLY A 572 16.85 -11.96 2.97
N ASN A 573 17.06 -11.73 4.27
CA ASN A 573 18.10 -10.84 4.77
C ASN A 573 19.53 -11.25 4.38
N LEU A 574 19.83 -12.55 4.28
CA LEU A 574 21.14 -13.05 3.85
C LEU A 574 21.30 -13.03 2.32
N LEU A 575 20.26 -13.42 1.57
CA LEU A 575 20.25 -13.34 0.11
C LEU A 575 20.49 -11.90 -0.39
N GLU A 576 19.94 -10.90 0.31
CA GLU A 576 20.20 -9.48 0.03
C GLU A 576 21.65 -9.03 0.26
N ILE A 577 22.41 -9.69 1.15
CA ILE A 577 23.86 -9.43 1.31
C ILE A 577 24.58 -9.88 0.05
N TRP A 578 24.27 -11.09 -0.41
CA TRP A 578 24.88 -11.68 -1.59
C TRP A 578 24.51 -10.90 -2.86
N LEU A 579 23.26 -10.50 -3.04
CA LEU A 579 22.85 -9.61 -4.14
C LEU A 579 23.66 -8.30 -4.13
N TYR A 580 23.81 -7.67 -2.97
CA TYR A 580 24.55 -6.40 -2.83
C TYR A 580 26.03 -6.54 -3.20
N ILE A 581 26.67 -7.67 -2.89
CA ILE A 581 28.09 -7.94 -3.20
C ILE A 581 28.27 -8.35 -4.66
N VAL A 582 27.45 -9.27 -5.18
CA VAL A 582 27.56 -9.80 -6.55
C VAL A 582 27.28 -8.73 -7.62
N ASN A 583 26.35 -7.80 -7.33
CA ASN A 583 26.07 -6.66 -8.19
C ASN A 583 27.18 -5.58 -8.15
N ASP A 584 28.09 -5.60 -7.17
CA ASP A 584 29.19 -4.64 -7.04
C ASP A 584 30.45 -5.09 -7.83
N LYS A 585 30.25 -5.33 -9.14
CA LYS A 585 31.24 -5.93 -10.06
C LYS A 585 32.54 -5.11 -10.24
N GLU A 586 32.57 -3.85 -9.81
CA GLU A 586 33.80 -3.02 -9.71
C GLU A 586 34.72 -3.44 -8.55
N ASN A 587 34.14 -4.03 -7.51
CA ASN A 587 34.79 -4.32 -6.24
C ASN A 587 34.98 -5.82 -6.01
N TYR A 588 34.07 -6.63 -6.55
CA TYR A 588 34.08 -8.09 -6.45
C TYR A 588 33.91 -8.71 -7.85
N PRO A 589 34.99 -9.16 -8.51
CA PRO A 589 34.90 -9.79 -9.83
C PRO A 589 34.02 -11.05 -9.80
N VAL A 590 33.20 -11.23 -10.84
CA VAL A 590 32.18 -12.30 -10.91
C VAL A 590 32.83 -13.68 -10.73
N GLU A 591 34.03 -13.90 -11.28
CA GLU A 591 34.78 -15.15 -11.20
C GLU A 591 35.12 -15.57 -9.76
N VAL A 592 35.26 -14.61 -8.84
CA VAL A 592 35.49 -14.85 -7.41
C VAL A 592 34.18 -15.18 -6.68
N MET A 593 33.05 -14.68 -7.19
CA MET A 593 31.73 -14.86 -6.60
C MET A 593 31.04 -16.15 -7.07
N VAL A 594 31.28 -16.61 -8.31
CA VAL A 594 30.66 -17.83 -8.89
C VAL A 594 30.62 -19.03 -7.93
N PRO A 595 31.71 -19.42 -7.21
CA PRO A 595 31.66 -20.57 -6.31
C PRO A 595 30.67 -20.43 -5.15
N PHE A 596 30.41 -19.20 -4.67
CA PHE A 596 29.41 -18.92 -3.64
C PHE A 596 28.00 -18.98 -4.25
N VAL A 597 27.83 -18.32 -5.39
CA VAL A 597 26.57 -18.23 -6.14
C VAL A 597 26.06 -19.62 -6.54
N THR A 598 26.93 -20.48 -7.08
CA THR A 598 26.62 -21.87 -7.41
C THR A 598 26.18 -22.67 -6.18
N GLN A 599 26.94 -22.66 -5.07
CA GLN A 599 26.57 -23.41 -3.87
C GLN A 599 25.22 -22.99 -3.28
N MET A 600 24.89 -21.70 -3.32
CA MET A 600 23.59 -21.20 -2.86
C MET A 600 22.45 -21.61 -3.81
N PHE A 601 22.66 -21.50 -5.12
CA PHE A 601 21.68 -21.91 -6.13
C PHE A 601 21.40 -23.42 -6.08
N GLU A 602 22.45 -24.25 -6.03
CA GLU A 602 22.35 -25.71 -5.88
C GLU A 602 21.63 -26.10 -4.58
N LYS A 603 22.01 -25.52 -3.43
CA LYS A 603 21.36 -25.79 -2.13
C LYS A 603 19.90 -25.34 -2.11
N TYR A 604 19.57 -24.21 -2.73
CA TYR A 604 18.18 -23.73 -2.83
C TYR A 604 17.33 -24.70 -3.66
N VAL A 605 17.76 -25.04 -4.88
CA VAL A 605 17.07 -26.01 -5.74
C VAL A 605 16.97 -27.38 -5.06
N GLN A 606 18.02 -27.84 -4.36
CA GLN A 606 18.00 -29.12 -3.64
C GLN A 606 16.91 -29.16 -2.54
N TYR A 607 16.65 -28.08 -1.82
CA TYR A 607 15.70 -28.09 -0.71
C TYR A 607 14.25 -27.89 -1.12
N HIS A 608 14.01 -27.31 -2.30
CA HIS A 608 12.69 -27.23 -2.92
C HIS A 608 12.39 -28.41 -3.88
N LEU A 609 13.17 -29.51 -3.81
CA LEU A 609 12.95 -30.76 -4.57
C LEU A 609 12.81 -31.98 -3.65
N ALA A 610 12.00 -32.95 -4.04
CA ALA A 610 11.89 -34.24 -3.35
C ALA A 610 13.08 -35.17 -3.64
N ALA A 611 13.27 -36.16 -2.76
CA ALA A 611 14.18 -37.28 -3.00
C ALA A 611 13.78 -38.02 -4.30
N PRO A 612 14.75 -38.47 -5.14
CA PRO A 612 16.16 -38.68 -4.80
C PRO A 612 17.09 -37.48 -5.01
N ASP A 613 16.68 -36.47 -5.78
CA ASP A 613 17.58 -35.35 -6.17
C ASP A 613 17.62 -34.24 -5.12
N GLY A 614 16.58 -34.13 -4.28
CA GLY A 614 16.43 -33.10 -3.25
C GLY A 614 16.07 -33.61 -1.86
N MET A 615 15.85 -32.66 -0.96
CA MET A 615 15.69 -32.82 0.50
C MET A 615 14.36 -32.28 1.05
N ARG A 616 13.41 -31.84 0.21
CA ARG A 616 12.11 -31.30 0.63
C ARG A 616 11.34 -32.33 1.47
N GLY A 617 10.83 -31.90 2.64
CA GLY A 617 10.10 -32.75 3.58
C GLY A 617 10.92 -33.79 4.34
N VAL A 618 12.26 -33.77 4.28
CA VAL A 618 13.10 -34.69 5.07
C VAL A 618 12.99 -34.37 6.56
N GLY A 619 12.34 -35.29 7.31
CA GLY A 619 12.11 -35.17 8.75
C GLY A 619 10.64 -35.03 9.16
N ARG A 620 9.72 -34.88 8.20
CA ARG A 620 8.27 -34.83 8.45
C ARG A 620 7.66 -36.24 8.55
N ASP A 621 6.92 -36.52 9.61
CA ASP A 621 6.07 -37.71 9.70
C ASP A 621 4.93 -37.63 8.69
N SER A 622 4.68 -38.73 7.98
CA SER A 622 3.97 -38.71 6.68
C SER A 622 2.44 -38.72 6.77
N GLU A 623 1.86 -38.53 7.95
CA GLU A 623 0.46 -38.92 8.23
C GLU A 623 -0.56 -37.80 8.00
N LEU A 624 -0.12 -36.55 7.79
CA LEU A 624 -0.99 -35.41 7.51
C LEU A 624 -0.64 -34.78 6.15
N ILE A 625 -1.65 -34.70 5.28
CA ILE A 625 -1.77 -33.67 4.24
C ILE A 625 -2.58 -32.57 4.92
N ASP A 626 -2.02 -31.37 5.02
CA ASP A 626 -2.68 -30.28 5.73
C ASP A 626 -3.84 -29.72 4.89
N GLU A 627 -4.92 -29.28 5.55
CA GLU A 627 -6.03 -28.60 4.86
C GLU A 627 -5.60 -27.17 4.52
N ILE A 628 -5.07 -26.98 3.30
CA ILE A 628 -4.71 -25.66 2.73
C ILE A 628 -5.87 -24.67 2.96
N ALA A 629 -5.58 -23.56 3.61
CA ALA A 629 -6.60 -22.59 3.97
C ALA A 629 -7.02 -21.74 2.75
N GLU A 630 -8.30 -21.34 2.67
CA GLU A 630 -8.81 -20.46 1.59
C GLU A 630 -8.18 -19.05 1.55
N PHE A 631 -7.23 -18.76 2.45
CA PHE A 631 -6.51 -17.49 2.59
C PHE A 631 -4.98 -17.65 2.59
N GLU A 632 -4.45 -18.83 2.26
CA GLU A 632 -3.01 -19.07 2.19
C GLU A 632 -2.38 -18.36 0.99
N GLU A 633 -1.25 -17.68 1.20
CA GLU A 633 -0.54 -16.91 0.18
C GLU A 633 0.27 -17.85 -0.72
N SER A 634 0.05 -17.79 -2.05
CA SER A 634 0.76 -18.65 -3.00
C SER A 634 2.27 -18.42 -2.98
N ASP A 635 3.06 -19.48 -3.18
CA ASP A 635 4.53 -19.45 -3.10
C ASP A 635 5.19 -18.38 -3.99
N ARG A 636 4.53 -18.03 -5.10
CA ARG A 636 4.91 -16.95 -6.02
C ARG A 636 5.06 -15.60 -5.32
N GLU A 637 4.18 -15.27 -4.39
CA GLU A 637 4.23 -14.03 -3.60
C GLU A 637 5.02 -14.23 -2.32
N ARG A 638 4.71 -15.29 -1.55
CA ARG A 638 5.37 -15.64 -0.27
C ARG A 638 6.90 -15.69 -0.38
N PHE A 639 7.42 -16.19 -1.52
CA PHE A 639 8.85 -16.30 -1.80
C PHE A 639 9.35 -15.35 -2.90
N LYS A 640 8.55 -14.37 -3.37
CA LYS A 640 8.86 -13.45 -4.48
C LYS A 640 10.29 -12.90 -4.42
N GLU A 641 10.67 -12.25 -3.33
CA GLU A 641 12.00 -11.66 -3.11
C GLU A 641 13.13 -12.72 -3.14
N GLN A 642 12.90 -13.91 -2.61
CA GLN A 642 13.88 -15.00 -2.67
C GLN A 642 14.06 -15.49 -4.10
N LEU A 643 12.97 -15.73 -4.81
CA LEU A 643 12.97 -16.21 -6.20
C LEU A 643 13.62 -15.20 -7.16
N ILE A 644 13.39 -13.89 -6.96
CA ILE A 644 14.08 -12.82 -7.71
C ILE A 644 15.61 -12.90 -7.52
N ILE A 645 16.08 -13.07 -6.27
CA ILE A 645 17.51 -13.13 -5.96
C ILE A 645 18.15 -14.44 -6.45
N ILE A 646 17.49 -15.58 -6.26
CA ILE A 646 17.93 -16.89 -6.79
C ILE A 646 17.92 -16.88 -8.33
N GLY A 647 16.94 -16.23 -8.95
CA GLY A 647 16.90 -15.98 -10.39
C GLY A 647 18.08 -15.13 -10.89
N TYR A 648 18.44 -14.08 -10.15
CA TYR A 648 19.63 -13.28 -10.41
C TYR A 648 20.92 -14.10 -10.24
N PHE A 649 21.02 -14.94 -9.21
CA PHE A 649 22.16 -15.86 -9.03
C PHE A 649 22.27 -16.84 -10.19
N GLY A 650 21.16 -17.42 -10.66
CA GLY A 650 21.12 -18.27 -11.85
C GLY A 650 21.63 -17.57 -13.11
N ARG A 651 21.44 -16.25 -13.26
CA ARG A 651 21.96 -15.44 -14.38
C ARG A 651 23.48 -15.20 -14.34
N GLU A 652 24.10 -15.15 -13.18
CA GLU A 652 25.57 -15.07 -13.09
C GLU A 652 26.25 -16.43 -13.37
N ILE A 653 25.49 -17.53 -13.41
CA ILE A 653 25.98 -18.90 -13.61
C ILE A 653 25.28 -19.67 -14.75
N LEU A 654 24.79 -18.99 -15.81
CA LEU A 654 23.98 -19.58 -16.90
C LEU A 654 24.50 -20.91 -17.48
N GLY A 655 25.82 -21.07 -17.60
CA GLY A 655 26.46 -22.31 -18.08
C GLY A 655 26.31 -23.53 -17.15
N HIS A 656 25.80 -23.34 -15.94
CA HIS A 656 25.44 -24.38 -14.96
C HIS A 656 23.93 -24.39 -14.69
N SER A 657 23.31 -23.23 -14.46
CA SER A 657 21.89 -23.14 -14.09
C SER A 657 20.95 -23.59 -15.19
N LEU A 658 21.13 -23.15 -16.45
CA LEU A 658 20.23 -23.53 -17.54
C LEU A 658 20.28 -25.03 -17.86
N PRO A 659 21.46 -25.70 -17.94
CA PRO A 659 21.51 -27.16 -18.10
C PRO A 659 20.89 -27.93 -16.93
N LEU A 660 21.11 -27.47 -15.68
CA LEU A 660 20.54 -28.09 -14.48
C LEU A 660 19.00 -28.03 -14.50
N LEU A 661 18.43 -26.83 -14.68
CA LEU A 661 16.98 -26.63 -14.76
C LEU A 661 16.37 -27.38 -15.94
N SER A 662 17.04 -27.38 -17.12
CA SER A 662 16.57 -28.10 -18.31
C SER A 662 16.41 -29.58 -18.02
N LYS A 663 17.47 -30.21 -17.50
CA LYS A 663 17.45 -31.64 -17.19
C LYS A 663 16.39 -31.97 -16.16
N LEU A 664 16.30 -31.20 -15.08
CA LEU A 664 15.31 -31.41 -14.02
C LEU A 664 13.87 -31.32 -14.57
N LEU A 665 13.54 -30.26 -15.33
CA LEU A 665 12.21 -30.09 -15.91
C LEU A 665 11.86 -31.22 -16.90
N GLU A 666 12.83 -31.66 -17.71
CA GLU A 666 12.67 -32.76 -18.68
C GLU A 666 12.48 -34.12 -18.00
N ASP A 667 13.31 -34.47 -17.01
CA ASP A 667 13.20 -35.71 -16.24
C ASP A 667 11.87 -35.77 -15.45
N ARG A 668 11.45 -34.65 -14.84
CA ARG A 668 10.18 -34.57 -14.11
C ARG A 668 8.96 -34.63 -15.03
N THR A 669 8.96 -33.91 -16.15
CA THR A 669 7.86 -33.97 -17.14
C THR A 669 7.70 -35.39 -17.71
N ARG A 670 8.80 -36.08 -18.02
CA ARG A 670 8.78 -37.49 -18.46
C ARG A 670 8.25 -38.45 -17.38
N ASN A 671 8.65 -38.27 -16.13
CA ASN A 671 8.09 -39.04 -15.01
C ASN A 671 6.58 -38.80 -14.87
N LEU A 672 6.11 -37.55 -15.00
CA LEU A 672 4.69 -37.21 -14.88
C LEU A 672 3.87 -37.87 -15.99
N GLY A 673 4.35 -37.82 -17.24
CA GLY A 673 3.73 -38.56 -18.35
C GLY A 673 3.67 -40.06 -18.10
N THR A 674 4.71 -40.62 -17.48
CA THR A 674 4.75 -42.05 -17.11
C THR A 674 3.73 -42.40 -16.02
N GLN A 675 3.59 -41.58 -14.97
CA GLN A 675 2.59 -41.81 -13.91
C GLN A 675 1.16 -41.61 -14.42
N LEU A 676 0.90 -40.57 -15.22
CA LEU A 676 -0.42 -40.33 -15.83
C LEU A 676 -0.80 -41.48 -16.78
N HIS A 677 0.13 -41.99 -17.60
CA HIS A 677 -0.13 -43.15 -18.45
C HIS A 677 -0.38 -44.43 -17.63
N ARG A 678 0.37 -44.65 -16.54
CA ARG A 678 0.11 -45.75 -15.59
C ARG A 678 -1.29 -45.64 -14.99
N LEU A 679 -1.67 -44.49 -14.46
CA LEU A 679 -2.99 -44.23 -13.87
C LEU A 679 -4.14 -44.40 -14.88
N HIS A 680 -3.95 -43.98 -16.13
CA HIS A 680 -4.91 -44.22 -17.22
C HIS A 680 -5.14 -45.73 -17.44
N SER A 681 -4.06 -46.52 -17.39
CA SER A 681 -4.09 -47.97 -17.62
C SER A 681 -4.69 -48.77 -16.44
N THR A 682 -4.36 -48.40 -15.19
CA THR A 682 -4.81 -49.12 -13.98
C THR A 682 -6.17 -48.67 -13.49
N LYS A 683 -6.51 -47.37 -13.65
CA LYS A 683 -7.68 -46.70 -13.08
C LYS A 683 -7.78 -46.79 -11.55
N THR A 684 -6.66 -47.09 -10.89
CA THR A 684 -6.52 -47.17 -9.44
C THR A 684 -5.22 -46.49 -9.04
N MET A 685 -5.30 -45.58 -8.07
CA MET A 685 -4.14 -44.94 -7.45
C MET A 685 -3.92 -45.56 -6.07
N ASP A 686 -2.69 -45.99 -5.80
CA ASP A 686 -2.21 -46.40 -4.48
C ASP A 686 -1.73 -45.16 -3.70
N GLU A 687 -1.78 -45.22 -2.37
CA GLU A 687 -1.39 -44.11 -1.48
C GLU A 687 0.05 -43.64 -1.71
N ALA A 688 0.97 -44.60 -1.89
CA ALA A 688 2.36 -44.32 -2.28
C ALA A 688 2.47 -43.67 -3.67
N GLY A 689 1.61 -44.06 -4.63
CA GLY A 689 1.52 -43.44 -5.95
C GLY A 689 0.96 -42.01 -5.87
N SER A 690 -0.02 -41.77 -5.00
CA SER A 690 -0.57 -40.45 -4.71
C SER A 690 0.50 -39.51 -4.14
N LYS A 691 1.25 -39.95 -3.13
CA LYS A 691 2.35 -39.16 -2.56
C LYS A 691 3.47 -38.91 -3.58
N ALA A 692 3.80 -39.91 -4.39
CA ALA A 692 4.78 -39.75 -5.48
C ALA A 692 4.32 -38.76 -6.56
N LEU A 693 3.02 -38.70 -6.85
CA LEU A 693 2.43 -37.76 -7.79
C LEU A 693 2.38 -36.33 -7.23
N VAL A 694 2.01 -36.15 -5.95
CA VAL A 694 2.06 -34.84 -5.28
C VAL A 694 3.49 -34.31 -5.24
N ASN A 695 4.46 -35.09 -4.76
CA ASN A 695 5.88 -34.72 -4.78
C ASN A 695 6.38 -34.30 -6.17
N LEU A 696 5.81 -34.88 -7.23
CA LEU A 696 6.17 -34.60 -8.62
C LEU A 696 5.52 -33.32 -9.16
N PHE A 697 4.32 -32.96 -8.70
CA PHE A 697 3.74 -31.64 -8.97
C PHE A 697 4.56 -30.54 -8.30
N GLU A 698 4.87 -30.70 -7.02
CA GLU A 698 5.72 -29.79 -6.24
C GLU A 698 7.11 -29.61 -6.89
N ASP A 699 7.76 -30.71 -7.30
CA ASP A 699 9.06 -30.62 -7.98
C ASP A 699 8.98 -29.78 -9.26
N ILE A 700 7.94 -29.95 -10.09
CA ILE A 700 7.79 -29.20 -11.34
C ILE A 700 7.41 -27.74 -11.05
N HIS A 701 6.54 -27.48 -10.07
CA HIS A 701 6.16 -26.14 -9.62
C HIS A 701 7.40 -25.32 -9.26
N TRP A 702 8.24 -25.82 -8.33
CA TRP A 702 9.44 -25.12 -7.89
C TRP A 702 10.50 -24.96 -8.99
N ILE A 703 10.63 -25.95 -9.90
CA ILE A 703 11.50 -25.80 -11.09
C ILE A 703 10.98 -24.67 -12.00
N LEU A 704 9.68 -24.58 -12.25
CA LEU A 704 9.09 -23.53 -13.09
C LEU A 704 9.25 -22.14 -12.47
N LEU A 705 9.05 -21.99 -11.15
CA LEU A 705 9.28 -20.73 -10.43
C LEU A 705 10.73 -20.25 -10.60
N VAL A 706 11.71 -21.08 -10.22
CA VAL A 706 13.13 -20.72 -10.36
C VAL A 706 13.49 -20.43 -11.82
N THR A 707 12.97 -21.21 -12.78
CA THR A 707 13.22 -20.98 -14.21
C THR A 707 12.64 -19.65 -14.69
N GLY A 708 11.41 -19.31 -14.31
CA GLY A 708 10.76 -18.04 -14.68
C GLY A 708 11.48 -16.80 -14.16
N HIS A 709 12.01 -16.87 -12.92
CA HIS A 709 12.82 -15.80 -12.35
C HIS A 709 14.26 -15.76 -12.87
N VAL A 710 14.82 -16.85 -13.41
CA VAL A 710 16.10 -16.82 -14.16
C VAL A 710 15.93 -16.19 -15.54
N LEU A 711 14.93 -16.64 -16.31
CA LEU A 711 14.77 -16.29 -17.73
C LEU A 711 14.27 -14.86 -17.97
N ALA A 712 13.41 -14.32 -17.12
CA ALA A 712 12.81 -12.99 -17.31
C ALA A 712 13.01 -12.08 -16.10
N LEU A 713 13.33 -10.81 -16.37
CA LEU A 713 13.25 -9.76 -15.36
C LEU A 713 11.77 -9.51 -14.99
N GLU A 714 11.54 -9.12 -13.74
CA GLU A 714 10.23 -8.65 -13.30
C GLU A 714 10.03 -7.18 -13.71
N ALA A 715 8.77 -6.78 -13.91
CA ALA A 715 8.42 -5.44 -14.37
C ALA A 715 7.04 -5.01 -13.82
N ASP A 716 7.00 -4.65 -12.53
CA ASP A 716 5.81 -4.13 -11.86
C ASP A 716 5.40 -2.76 -12.47
N GLY A 717 4.63 -2.77 -13.57
CA GLY A 717 4.18 -1.58 -14.28
C GLY A 717 5.13 -1.03 -15.36
N GLU A 718 6.18 -1.78 -15.73
CA GLU A 718 7.06 -1.51 -16.89
C GLU A 718 6.98 -2.66 -17.91
N SER A 719 7.69 -2.57 -19.03
CA SER A 719 7.79 -3.72 -19.95
C SER A 719 8.71 -4.79 -19.36
N ALA A 720 8.27 -6.05 -19.35
CA ALA A 720 9.16 -7.17 -19.09
C ALA A 720 10.30 -7.21 -20.14
N MET A 721 11.48 -7.67 -19.73
CA MET A 721 12.71 -7.58 -20.52
C MET A 721 13.56 -8.85 -20.40
N ILE A 722 14.18 -9.25 -21.52
CA ILE A 722 15.18 -10.32 -21.55
C ILE A 722 16.44 -9.85 -20.80
N PRO A 723 16.96 -10.61 -19.83
CA PRO A 723 18.20 -10.28 -19.12
C PRO A 723 19.43 -10.17 -20.04
N GLY A 724 20.29 -9.19 -19.77
CA GLY A 724 21.48 -8.91 -20.59
C GLY A 724 22.48 -10.06 -20.61
N GLU A 725 22.60 -10.81 -19.52
CA GLU A 725 23.45 -11.99 -19.37
C GLU A 725 23.06 -13.09 -20.37
N ILE A 726 21.75 -13.29 -20.55
CA ILE A 726 21.19 -14.28 -21.49
C ILE A 726 21.45 -13.85 -22.93
N LEU A 727 21.17 -12.59 -23.28
CA LEU A 727 21.44 -12.05 -24.62
C LEU A 727 22.93 -12.16 -24.97
N GLN A 728 23.82 -11.91 -24.01
CA GLN A 728 25.26 -12.07 -24.18
C GLN A 728 25.66 -13.53 -24.38
N MET A 729 25.12 -14.47 -23.58
CA MET A 729 25.39 -15.91 -23.71
C MET A 729 24.96 -16.45 -25.08
N CYS A 730 23.70 -16.23 -25.47
CA CYS A 730 23.16 -16.72 -26.75
C CYS A 730 23.96 -16.15 -27.94
N SER A 731 24.31 -14.86 -27.89
CA SER A 731 25.16 -14.22 -28.92
C SER A 731 26.53 -14.88 -29.04
N GLN A 732 27.16 -15.26 -27.91
CA GLN A 732 28.45 -15.95 -27.90
C GLN A 732 28.36 -17.40 -28.40
N GLN A 733 27.28 -18.13 -28.06
CA GLN A 733 27.08 -19.52 -28.51
C GLN A 733 26.78 -19.60 -30.01
N ILE A 734 26.02 -18.64 -30.56
CA ILE A 734 25.82 -18.50 -32.01
C ILE A 734 27.15 -18.14 -32.70
N ALA A 735 27.89 -17.15 -32.20
CA ALA A 735 29.16 -16.72 -32.78
C ALA A 735 30.26 -17.81 -32.75
N SER A 736 30.15 -18.80 -31.86
CA SER A 736 31.06 -19.95 -31.77
C SER A 736 30.58 -21.20 -32.51
N ASN A 737 29.41 -21.14 -33.19
CA ASN A 737 28.76 -22.27 -33.88
C ASN A 737 28.47 -23.48 -32.95
N VAL A 738 28.19 -23.23 -31.67
CA VAL A 738 27.73 -24.26 -30.73
C VAL A 738 26.24 -24.55 -30.94
N THR A 739 25.45 -23.49 -31.12
CA THR A 739 24.00 -23.56 -31.31
C THR A 739 23.61 -23.74 -32.78
N ASP A 740 22.82 -24.77 -33.08
CA ASP A 740 22.09 -24.89 -34.34
C ASP A 740 20.66 -24.32 -34.19
N VAL A 741 20.40 -23.22 -34.89
CA VAL A 741 19.10 -22.56 -34.94
C VAL A 741 18.00 -23.48 -35.48
N ASN A 742 18.33 -24.34 -36.46
CA ASN A 742 17.34 -25.27 -37.05
C ASN A 742 16.93 -26.35 -36.06
N ASN A 743 17.89 -26.92 -35.33
CA ASN A 743 17.60 -27.90 -34.29
C ASN A 743 16.86 -27.27 -33.09
N SER A 744 17.19 -26.02 -32.75
CA SER A 744 16.48 -25.24 -31.72
C SER A 744 15.02 -24.97 -32.10
N LEU A 745 14.76 -24.51 -33.33
CA LEU A 745 13.40 -24.32 -33.85
C LEU A 745 12.62 -25.63 -33.94
N LYS A 746 13.28 -26.72 -34.36
CA LYS A 746 12.66 -28.05 -34.39
C LYS A 746 12.31 -28.56 -32.99
N LEU A 747 13.17 -28.31 -32.00
CA LEU A 747 12.93 -28.66 -30.60
C LEU A 747 11.70 -27.92 -30.04
N LEU A 748 11.56 -26.63 -30.38
CA LEU A 748 10.43 -25.79 -29.98
C LEU A 748 9.12 -26.18 -30.69
N ALA A 749 9.19 -26.55 -31.97
CA ALA A 749 8.04 -26.94 -32.79
C ALA A 749 7.56 -28.40 -32.59
N SER A 750 8.30 -29.21 -31.81
CA SER A 750 7.98 -30.62 -31.50
C SER A 750 7.68 -30.85 -30.00
N PRO A 751 6.70 -30.16 -29.38
CA PRO A 751 6.35 -30.38 -27.96
C PRO A 751 5.73 -31.75 -27.67
N ASN A 752 5.38 -32.51 -28.71
CA ASN A 752 4.90 -33.89 -28.63
C ASN A 752 6.03 -34.93 -28.56
N GLN A 753 7.31 -34.52 -28.58
CA GLN A 753 8.47 -35.41 -28.63
C GLN A 753 9.40 -35.20 -27.43
N ASP A 754 10.00 -36.29 -26.93
CA ASP A 754 11.10 -36.22 -25.97
C ASP A 754 12.34 -35.60 -26.65
N ILE A 755 13.16 -34.85 -25.92
CA ILE A 755 14.43 -34.30 -26.45
C ILE A 755 15.36 -35.41 -26.97
N GLN A 756 15.27 -36.62 -26.41
CA GLN A 756 16.04 -37.79 -26.85
C GLN A 756 15.64 -38.30 -28.26
N GLU A 757 14.46 -37.93 -28.78
CA GLU A 757 14.05 -38.25 -30.15
C GLU A 757 14.64 -37.28 -31.19
N ILE A 758 15.23 -36.16 -30.77
CA ILE A 758 15.74 -35.10 -31.64
C ILE A 758 17.27 -35.10 -31.60
N PRO A 759 17.96 -35.57 -32.66
CA PRO A 759 19.41 -35.77 -32.65
C PRO A 759 20.19 -34.53 -32.23
N ASN A 760 21.11 -34.71 -31.27
CA ASN A 760 22.00 -33.69 -30.71
C ASN A 760 21.29 -32.47 -30.08
N ALA A 761 19.97 -32.48 -29.86
CA ALA A 761 19.25 -31.34 -29.29
C ALA A 761 19.76 -30.96 -27.89
N GLU A 762 20.14 -31.94 -27.06
CA GLU A 762 20.73 -31.71 -25.73
C GLU A 762 22.05 -30.89 -25.78
N MET A 763 22.84 -31.01 -26.85
CA MET A 763 24.14 -30.34 -26.98
C MET A 763 24.13 -29.09 -27.87
N ASN A 764 23.24 -29.04 -28.86
CA ASN A 764 23.27 -28.05 -29.94
C ASN A 764 22.01 -27.18 -30.02
N ALA A 765 20.97 -27.41 -29.20
CA ALA A 765 19.87 -26.46 -29.10
C ALA A 765 20.24 -25.29 -28.17
N ASP A 766 19.65 -24.11 -28.41
CA ASP A 766 19.80 -22.98 -27.51
C ASP A 766 19.27 -23.33 -26.09
N PRO A 767 20.03 -23.07 -25.00
CA PRO A 767 19.62 -23.47 -23.65
C PRO A 767 18.33 -22.83 -23.14
N VAL A 768 17.97 -21.63 -23.61
CA VAL A 768 16.69 -20.98 -23.26
C VAL A 768 15.56 -21.63 -24.06
N ILE A 769 15.76 -21.84 -25.36
CA ILE A 769 14.77 -22.52 -26.22
C ILE A 769 14.52 -23.97 -25.75
N ARG A 770 15.53 -24.66 -25.19
CA ARG A 770 15.37 -25.97 -24.53
C ARG A 770 14.41 -25.91 -23.34
N LEU A 771 14.55 -24.92 -22.46
CA LEU A 771 13.66 -24.71 -21.30
C LEU A 771 12.22 -24.41 -21.73
N ILE A 772 12.03 -23.53 -22.71
CA ILE A 772 10.68 -23.21 -23.24
C ILE A 772 10.06 -24.42 -23.95
N ALA A 773 10.84 -25.19 -24.70
CA ALA A 773 10.37 -26.44 -25.30
C ALA A 773 9.97 -27.48 -24.23
N ALA A 774 10.68 -27.56 -23.11
CA ALA A 774 10.29 -28.40 -21.98
C ALA A 774 8.97 -27.91 -21.32
N GLY A 775 8.79 -26.59 -21.18
CA GLY A 775 7.50 -25.99 -20.79
C GLY A 775 6.36 -26.35 -21.75
N PHE A 776 6.56 -26.25 -23.07
CA PHE A 776 5.55 -26.67 -24.05
C PHE A 776 5.26 -28.18 -24.01
N ARG A 777 6.23 -29.06 -23.71
CA ARG A 777 5.97 -30.50 -23.49
C ARG A 777 5.04 -30.72 -22.29
N LEU A 778 5.20 -29.94 -21.23
CA LEU A 778 4.31 -30.00 -20.06
C LEU A 778 2.90 -29.50 -20.42
N CYS A 779 2.78 -28.41 -21.16
CA CYS A 779 1.48 -27.92 -21.69
C CYS A 779 0.78 -29.00 -22.54
N GLU A 780 1.51 -29.68 -23.43
CA GLU A 780 0.97 -30.73 -24.29
C GLU A 780 0.58 -31.98 -23.49
N LEU A 781 1.30 -32.30 -22.41
CA LEU A 781 0.96 -33.37 -21.48
C LEU A 781 -0.33 -33.09 -20.69
N GLU A 782 -0.47 -31.88 -20.13
CA GLU A 782 -1.72 -31.46 -19.47
C GLU A 782 -2.89 -31.47 -20.45
N LYS A 783 -2.71 -30.90 -21.66
CA LYS A 783 -3.71 -30.91 -22.73
C LYS A 783 -4.14 -32.34 -23.08
N SER A 784 -3.18 -33.25 -23.23
CA SER A 784 -3.44 -34.67 -23.52
C SER A 784 -4.23 -35.34 -22.39
N ALA A 785 -3.88 -35.06 -21.13
CA ALA A 785 -4.62 -35.55 -19.97
C ALA A 785 -6.06 -35.01 -19.94
N ILE A 786 -6.27 -33.71 -20.24
CA ILE A 786 -7.60 -33.08 -20.32
C ILE A 786 -8.43 -33.68 -21.46
N GLU A 787 -7.86 -33.85 -22.66
CA GLU A 787 -8.53 -34.44 -23.83
C GLU A 787 -8.92 -35.92 -23.58
N VAL A 788 -8.15 -36.66 -22.76
CA VAL A 788 -8.45 -38.03 -22.28
C VAL A 788 -9.34 -38.06 -21.02
N ARG A 789 -9.76 -36.89 -20.50
CA ARG A 789 -10.61 -36.69 -19.30
C ARG A 789 -9.98 -37.07 -17.96
N MET A 790 -8.66 -36.93 -17.85
CA MET A 790 -7.89 -37.10 -16.62
C MET A 790 -7.65 -35.81 -15.83
N TYR A 791 -8.35 -34.72 -16.15
CA TYR A 791 -8.21 -33.41 -15.49
C TYR A 791 -8.34 -33.47 -13.94
N GLN A 792 -9.08 -34.44 -13.42
CA GLN A 792 -9.23 -34.74 -11.98
C GLN A 792 -7.95 -35.27 -11.29
N PHE A 793 -6.88 -35.53 -12.06
CA PHE A 793 -5.57 -35.99 -11.58
C PHE A 793 -4.45 -34.99 -11.92
N LEU A 794 -4.77 -33.73 -12.23
CA LEU A 794 -3.79 -32.64 -12.40
C LEU A 794 -3.81 -31.74 -11.16
N SER A 795 -2.66 -31.16 -10.79
CA SER A 795 -2.61 -30.12 -9.75
C SER A 795 -3.01 -28.76 -10.34
N PRO A 796 -4.05 -28.10 -9.79
CA PRO A 796 -4.47 -26.79 -10.27
C PRO A 796 -3.45 -25.69 -9.99
N GLU A 797 -2.64 -25.81 -8.92
CA GLU A 797 -1.54 -24.86 -8.71
C GLU A 797 -0.46 -25.06 -9.76
N LEU A 798 -0.03 -26.30 -10.06
CA LEU A 798 0.96 -26.53 -11.12
C LEU A 798 0.50 -25.96 -12.48
N SER A 799 -0.75 -26.17 -12.86
CA SER A 799 -1.30 -25.58 -14.10
C SER A 799 -1.29 -24.04 -14.05
N THR A 800 -1.53 -23.44 -12.88
CA THR A 800 -1.45 -21.98 -12.67
C THR A 800 0.00 -21.49 -12.74
N THR A 801 0.95 -22.20 -12.15
CA THR A 801 2.40 -21.93 -12.23
C THR A 801 2.91 -22.05 -13.66
N LEU A 802 2.41 -23.03 -14.42
CA LEU A 802 2.74 -23.20 -15.83
C LEU A 802 2.19 -22.06 -16.67
N VAL A 803 0.93 -21.65 -16.47
CA VAL A 803 0.37 -20.47 -17.15
C VAL A 803 1.17 -19.21 -16.82
N TRP A 804 1.50 -18.97 -15.55
CA TRP A 804 2.38 -17.88 -15.12
C TRP A 804 3.76 -17.92 -15.79
N PHE A 805 4.37 -19.10 -15.91
CA PHE A 805 5.68 -19.27 -16.55
C PHE A 805 5.63 -18.97 -18.06
N MET A 806 4.63 -19.52 -18.77
CA MET A 806 4.46 -19.27 -20.20
C MET A 806 4.15 -17.79 -20.48
N ARG A 807 3.37 -17.16 -19.61
CA ARG A 807 3.00 -15.74 -19.63
C ARG A 807 4.22 -14.84 -19.45
N ARG A 808 4.96 -15.03 -18.35
CA ARG A 808 6.19 -14.32 -18.02
C ARG A 808 7.27 -14.46 -19.10
N TRP A 809 7.31 -15.62 -19.78
CA TRP A 809 8.11 -15.79 -20.98
C TRP A 809 7.59 -14.94 -22.16
N SER A 810 6.29 -15.03 -22.50
CA SER A 810 5.74 -14.24 -23.62
C SER A 810 5.91 -12.74 -23.45
N ASP A 811 5.77 -12.22 -22.23
CA ASP A 811 5.88 -10.78 -21.96
C ASP A 811 7.29 -10.23 -22.26
N ALA A 812 8.33 -11.00 -21.94
CA ALA A 812 9.72 -10.62 -22.16
C ALA A 812 10.29 -11.02 -23.54
N TYR A 813 9.78 -12.10 -24.16
CA TYR A 813 10.36 -12.68 -25.38
C TYR A 813 9.51 -12.57 -26.64
N LEU A 814 8.21 -12.23 -26.53
CA LEU A 814 7.31 -12.07 -27.67
C LEU A 814 6.77 -10.63 -27.75
N MET A 815 6.02 -10.19 -26.73
CA MET A 815 5.55 -8.81 -26.49
C MET A 815 4.74 -8.80 -25.16
N PRO A 816 4.70 -7.68 -24.41
CA PRO A 816 3.97 -7.60 -23.13
C PRO A 816 2.45 -7.72 -23.29
N LEU A 817 1.82 -8.47 -22.39
CA LEU A 817 0.38 -8.69 -22.30
C LEU A 817 -0.12 -8.35 -20.88
N ASN A 818 -1.30 -7.73 -20.77
CA ASN A 818 -1.87 -7.30 -19.48
C ASN A 818 -2.34 -8.48 -18.61
N GLU A 819 -2.50 -8.25 -17.31
CA GLU A 819 -2.36 -9.33 -16.32
C GLU A 819 -3.53 -10.32 -16.23
N ASP A 820 -4.78 -9.84 -16.12
CA ASP A 820 -5.94 -10.66 -15.71
C ASP A 820 -7.04 -10.87 -16.77
N SER A 821 -6.85 -10.33 -17.98
CA SER A 821 -7.87 -10.26 -19.02
C SER A 821 -8.31 -11.65 -19.54
N THR A 822 -9.62 -11.93 -19.49
CA THR A 822 -10.19 -13.06 -20.24
C THR A 822 -10.11 -12.78 -21.75
N ILE A 823 -10.34 -13.79 -22.60
CA ILE A 823 -10.18 -13.64 -24.05
C ILE A 823 -11.10 -12.54 -24.64
N VAL A 824 -12.23 -12.20 -23.99
CA VAL A 824 -13.07 -11.07 -24.41
C VAL A 824 -12.40 -9.73 -24.08
N GLU A 825 -11.82 -9.60 -22.89
CA GLU A 825 -11.06 -8.41 -22.51
C GLU A 825 -9.77 -8.27 -23.34
N LEU A 826 -9.01 -9.35 -23.58
CA LEU A 826 -7.81 -9.32 -24.45
C LEU A 826 -8.14 -8.82 -25.88
N ILE A 827 -9.30 -9.21 -26.44
CA ILE A 827 -9.75 -8.71 -27.75
C ILE A 827 -10.12 -7.22 -27.66
N LEU A 828 -10.76 -6.78 -26.57
CA LEU A 828 -11.13 -5.38 -26.37
C LEU A 828 -9.90 -4.49 -26.11
N GLU A 829 -8.90 -4.97 -25.38
CA GLU A 829 -7.60 -4.32 -25.18
C GLU A 829 -6.84 -4.17 -26.50
N LEU A 830 -6.71 -5.25 -27.26
CA LEU A 830 -6.09 -5.23 -28.58
C LEU A 830 -6.79 -4.23 -29.51
N VAL A 831 -8.12 -4.17 -29.52
CA VAL A 831 -8.89 -3.19 -30.31
C VAL A 831 -8.69 -1.76 -29.80
N CYS A 832 -8.63 -1.54 -28.49
CA CYS A 832 -8.30 -0.23 -27.92
C CYS A 832 -6.91 0.25 -28.35
N GLU A 833 -5.90 -0.60 -28.23
CA GLU A 833 -4.50 -0.28 -28.55
C GLU A 833 -4.28 -0.07 -30.05
N ILE A 834 -4.98 -0.86 -30.90
CA ILE A 834 -5.03 -0.64 -32.35
C ILE A 834 -5.60 0.75 -32.67
N VAL A 835 -6.73 1.14 -32.07
CA VAL A 835 -7.36 2.44 -32.33
C VAL A 835 -6.48 3.60 -31.83
N ALA A 836 -5.90 3.47 -30.64
CA ALA A 836 -5.03 4.48 -30.03
C ALA A 836 -3.77 4.75 -30.88
N ASN A 837 -3.14 3.70 -31.45
CA ASN A 837 -1.94 3.86 -32.26
C ASN A 837 -2.25 4.25 -33.72
N ILE A 838 -3.24 3.64 -34.38
CA ILE A 838 -3.61 3.97 -35.76
C ILE A 838 -4.03 5.45 -35.89
N GLY A 839 -4.76 5.99 -34.91
CA GLY A 839 -5.18 7.39 -34.89
C GLY A 839 -4.04 8.41 -34.90
N ASN A 840 -2.83 8.02 -34.48
CA ASN A 840 -1.65 8.88 -34.50
C ASN A 840 -0.74 8.66 -35.73
N ALA A 841 -0.99 7.62 -36.54
CA ALA A 841 -0.07 7.16 -37.58
C ALA A 841 -0.65 7.14 -39.01
N SER A 842 -1.97 7.00 -39.18
CA SER A 842 -2.57 6.62 -40.47
C SER A 842 -3.31 7.75 -41.20
N SER A 843 -2.66 8.29 -42.23
CA SER A 843 -3.25 9.29 -43.14
C SER A 843 -4.25 8.70 -44.14
N GLU A 844 -4.30 7.38 -44.35
CA GLU A 844 -5.19 6.74 -45.32
C GLU A 844 -6.63 6.57 -44.82
N LYS A 845 -7.59 7.14 -45.58
CA LYS A 845 -9.03 7.02 -45.34
C LYS A 845 -9.52 5.56 -45.29
N VAL A 846 -8.93 4.66 -46.07
CA VAL A 846 -9.33 3.23 -46.13
C VAL A 846 -9.11 2.53 -44.78
N ILE A 847 -7.95 2.75 -44.16
CA ILE A 847 -7.61 2.19 -42.84
C ILE A 847 -8.58 2.74 -41.78
N ARG A 848 -8.86 4.06 -41.80
CA ARG A 848 -9.84 4.67 -40.88
C ARG A 848 -11.22 4.04 -41.03
N THR A 849 -11.74 3.88 -42.26
CA THR A 849 -13.05 3.23 -42.49
C THR A 849 -13.08 1.77 -42.02
N ALA A 850 -12.04 0.97 -42.28
CA ALA A 850 -11.97 -0.42 -41.81
C ALA A 850 -11.96 -0.52 -40.27
N VAL A 851 -11.26 0.40 -39.60
CA VAL A 851 -11.27 0.49 -38.12
C VAL A 851 -12.67 0.86 -37.60
N HIS A 852 -13.41 1.77 -38.26
CA HIS A 852 -14.79 2.09 -37.86
C HIS A 852 -15.70 0.86 -37.94
N GLU A 853 -15.64 0.11 -39.05
CA GLU A 853 -16.45 -1.11 -39.24
C GLU A 853 -16.08 -2.18 -38.20
N CYS A 854 -14.79 -2.34 -37.89
CA CYS A 854 -14.30 -3.23 -36.84
C CYS A 854 -14.87 -2.83 -35.46
N CYS A 855 -14.67 -1.59 -35.02
CA CYS A 855 -15.14 -1.11 -33.72
C CYS A 855 -16.67 -1.19 -33.58
N PHE A 856 -17.42 -0.79 -34.62
CA PHE A 856 -18.87 -0.91 -34.63
C PHE A 856 -19.32 -2.37 -34.57
N SER A 857 -18.65 -3.28 -35.28
CA SER A 857 -18.92 -4.71 -35.22
C SER A 857 -18.67 -5.28 -33.82
N VAL A 858 -17.53 -4.96 -33.19
CA VAL A 858 -17.17 -5.39 -31.83
C VAL A 858 -18.20 -4.93 -30.80
N ILE A 859 -18.52 -3.62 -30.78
CA ILE A 859 -19.53 -3.06 -29.86
C ILE A 859 -20.90 -3.70 -30.10
N ARG A 860 -21.31 -3.87 -31.36
CA ARG A 860 -22.60 -4.48 -31.74
C ARG A 860 -22.69 -5.96 -31.36
N VAL A 861 -21.61 -6.73 -31.49
CA VAL A 861 -21.55 -8.14 -31.07
C VAL A 861 -21.61 -8.25 -29.55
N TYR A 862 -20.86 -7.42 -28.82
CA TYR A 862 -20.90 -7.36 -27.36
C TYR A 862 -22.31 -7.02 -26.85
N VAL A 863 -22.90 -5.93 -27.36
CA VAL A 863 -24.26 -5.49 -27.02
C VAL A 863 -25.26 -6.61 -27.28
N LYS A 864 -25.24 -7.23 -28.46
CA LYS A 864 -26.15 -8.32 -28.83
C LYS A 864 -26.09 -9.50 -27.86
N ASN A 865 -24.89 -9.85 -27.39
CA ASN A 865 -24.69 -11.00 -26.51
C ASN A 865 -25.04 -10.70 -25.04
N ASN A 866 -24.86 -9.45 -24.58
CA ASN A 866 -25.12 -9.06 -23.19
C ASN A 866 -26.51 -8.43 -22.93
N SER A 867 -27.21 -7.92 -23.96
CA SER A 867 -28.52 -7.24 -23.79
C SER A 867 -29.61 -8.07 -23.07
N ASN A 868 -29.54 -9.40 -23.14
CA ASN A 868 -30.52 -10.31 -22.51
C ASN A 868 -30.00 -10.94 -21.21
N ARG A 869 -28.87 -10.47 -20.66
CA ARG A 869 -28.24 -11.03 -19.46
C ARG A 869 -28.92 -10.51 -18.19
N VAL A 870 -30.23 -10.78 -18.08
CA VAL A 870 -31.07 -10.38 -16.93
C VAL A 870 -30.47 -10.95 -15.64
N SER A 871 -30.12 -10.06 -14.70
CA SER A 871 -29.59 -10.47 -13.41
C SER A 871 -30.66 -11.21 -12.61
N LEU A 872 -30.47 -12.54 -12.50
CA LEU A 872 -31.28 -13.46 -11.71
C LEU A 872 -30.49 -14.15 -10.58
N ASP A 873 -29.17 -13.97 -10.55
CA ASP A 873 -28.28 -14.43 -9.48
C ASP A 873 -27.49 -13.24 -8.94
N THR A 874 -27.89 -12.69 -7.79
CA THR A 874 -27.14 -11.65 -7.09
C THR A 874 -25.78 -12.12 -6.54
N ALA A 875 -25.49 -13.42 -6.65
CA ALA A 875 -24.21 -14.06 -6.32
C ALA A 875 -23.31 -14.31 -7.56
N LYS A 876 -23.44 -13.48 -8.59
CA LYS A 876 -22.60 -13.48 -9.81
C LYS A 876 -22.01 -12.11 -10.16
N ASN A 877 -22.10 -11.14 -9.25
CA ASN A 877 -21.55 -9.80 -9.47
C ASN A 877 -20.02 -9.75 -9.27
N ASP A 878 -19.41 -10.81 -8.72
CA ASP A 878 -17.97 -10.96 -8.45
C ASP A 878 -17.13 -11.20 -9.74
N SER A 879 -17.50 -10.56 -10.85
CA SER A 879 -16.75 -10.53 -12.10
C SER A 879 -16.47 -9.07 -12.39
N ASP A 880 -15.20 -8.66 -12.37
CA ASP A 880 -14.85 -7.27 -12.59
C ASP A 880 -15.40 -6.75 -13.92
N PRO A 881 -15.92 -5.51 -13.97
CA PRO A 881 -16.54 -4.93 -15.16
C PRO A 881 -15.47 -4.43 -16.16
N LEU A 882 -14.37 -5.17 -16.31
CA LEU A 882 -13.24 -4.80 -17.17
C LEU A 882 -13.67 -4.73 -18.65
N ASP A 883 -14.54 -5.63 -19.10
CA ASP A 883 -15.15 -5.59 -20.43
C ASP A 883 -15.93 -4.28 -20.69
N LEU A 884 -16.72 -3.81 -19.72
CA LEU A 884 -17.43 -2.52 -19.78
C LEU A 884 -16.45 -1.33 -19.71
N ILE A 885 -15.43 -1.39 -18.86
CA ILE A 885 -14.37 -0.36 -18.76
C ILE A 885 -13.65 -0.22 -20.11
N LEU A 886 -13.29 -1.33 -20.75
CA LEU A 886 -12.60 -1.33 -22.04
C LEU A 886 -13.49 -0.82 -23.18
N ILE A 887 -14.80 -1.14 -23.18
CA ILE A 887 -15.74 -0.58 -24.16
C ILE A 887 -15.94 0.92 -23.97
N LEU A 888 -15.95 1.41 -22.73
CA LEU A 888 -15.98 2.86 -22.45
C LEU A 888 -14.66 3.55 -22.83
N LYS A 889 -13.49 2.90 -22.65
CA LYS A 889 -12.20 3.38 -23.18
C LYS A 889 -12.23 3.47 -24.71
N LEU A 890 -12.73 2.44 -25.39
CA LEU A 890 -12.91 2.41 -26.85
C LEU A 890 -13.81 3.55 -27.34
N LEU A 891 -14.93 3.80 -26.67
CA LEU A 891 -15.82 4.93 -26.97
C LEU A 891 -15.15 6.30 -26.78
N ASN A 892 -14.21 6.44 -25.85
CA ASN A 892 -13.44 7.69 -25.70
C ASN A 892 -12.46 7.91 -26.84
N TYR A 893 -11.73 6.88 -27.27
CA TYR A 893 -10.87 6.99 -28.45
C TYR A 893 -11.69 7.38 -29.69
N LEU A 894 -12.83 6.71 -29.93
CA LEU A 894 -13.77 7.01 -31.02
C LEU A 894 -14.48 8.37 -30.91
N THR A 895 -14.41 9.02 -29.76
CA THR A 895 -14.98 10.37 -29.52
C THR A 895 -13.95 11.48 -29.76
N SER A 896 -12.66 11.19 -29.53
CA SER A 896 -11.57 12.16 -29.58
C SER A 896 -11.31 12.76 -30.97
N LYS A 897 -11.04 14.07 -31.04
CA LYS A 897 -10.83 14.79 -32.33
C LYS A 897 -9.64 14.32 -33.16
N SER A 898 -8.60 13.70 -32.59
CA SER A 898 -7.35 13.36 -33.31
C SER A 898 -7.55 12.36 -34.45
N LEU A 899 -8.49 11.43 -34.32
CA LEU A 899 -8.84 10.45 -35.36
C LEU A 899 -9.60 11.05 -36.57
N PHE A 900 -10.14 12.27 -36.43
CA PHE A 900 -11.14 12.82 -37.36
C PHE A 900 -10.81 14.21 -37.92
N ALA A 901 -9.68 14.79 -37.53
CA ALA A 901 -9.22 16.10 -38.01
C ALA A 901 -8.52 15.99 -39.39
N ASP A 902 -9.31 15.77 -40.45
CA ASP A 902 -8.84 16.08 -41.81
C ASP A 902 -8.75 17.62 -41.97
N ASP A 903 -7.53 18.16 -41.83
CA ASP A 903 -7.19 19.60 -41.85
C ASP A 903 -7.45 20.32 -43.20
N PHE A 904 -8.12 19.63 -44.14
CA PHE A 904 -8.56 20.15 -45.44
C PHE A 904 -10.06 19.88 -45.64
N ALA A 905 -10.81 20.93 -45.99
CA ALA A 905 -12.27 20.91 -46.06
C ALA A 905 -12.82 19.86 -47.05
N GLY A 906 -13.35 18.73 -46.54
CA GLY A 906 -13.87 17.70 -47.43
C GLY A 906 -14.38 16.35 -46.89
N SER A 907 -14.87 16.22 -45.65
CA SER A 907 -15.89 15.17 -45.35
C SER A 907 -16.70 15.44 -44.08
N GLU A 908 -17.99 15.75 -44.21
CA GLU A 908 -18.93 15.74 -43.08
C GLU A 908 -19.27 14.29 -42.65
N ASP A 909 -19.27 13.36 -43.62
CA ASP A 909 -19.59 11.94 -43.46
C ASP A 909 -18.79 11.22 -42.35
N SER A 910 -17.51 11.55 -42.17
CA SER A 910 -16.62 10.86 -41.23
C SER A 910 -16.87 11.27 -39.77
N SER A 911 -17.20 12.55 -39.54
CA SER A 911 -17.63 13.04 -38.22
C SER A 911 -19.03 12.57 -37.87
N ALA A 912 -19.92 12.42 -38.88
CA ALA A 912 -21.24 11.82 -38.71
C ALA A 912 -21.15 10.34 -38.31
N GLN A 913 -20.40 9.51 -39.05
CA GLN A 913 -20.22 8.09 -38.73
C GLN A 913 -19.63 7.85 -37.33
N SER A 914 -18.61 8.62 -36.93
CA SER A 914 -18.07 8.52 -35.57
C SER A 914 -19.08 8.93 -34.49
N ALA A 915 -19.91 9.95 -34.76
CA ALA A 915 -21.01 10.31 -33.86
C ALA A 915 -22.08 9.21 -33.77
N GLU A 916 -22.46 8.58 -34.89
CA GLU A 916 -23.42 7.47 -34.93
C GLU A 916 -22.92 6.25 -34.13
N ILE A 917 -21.64 5.88 -34.26
CA ILE A 917 -21.04 4.78 -33.49
C ILE A 917 -21.06 5.10 -31.98
N CYS A 918 -20.68 6.32 -31.57
CA CYS A 918 -20.72 6.69 -30.15
C CYS A 918 -22.14 6.80 -29.59
N ILE A 919 -23.11 7.29 -30.37
CA ILE A 919 -24.54 7.32 -29.99
C ILE A 919 -25.09 5.90 -29.84
N PHE A 920 -24.79 4.99 -30.77
CA PHE A 920 -25.18 3.58 -30.68
C PHE A 920 -24.56 2.91 -29.45
N GLY A 921 -23.27 3.13 -29.22
CA GLY A 921 -22.55 2.65 -28.04
C GLY A 921 -23.18 3.13 -26.74
N LEU A 922 -23.34 4.44 -26.55
CA LEU A 922 -23.95 4.99 -25.34
C LEU A 922 -25.40 4.50 -25.14
N THR A 923 -26.23 4.50 -26.18
CA THR A 923 -27.64 4.06 -26.11
C THR A 923 -27.79 2.60 -25.66
N HIS A 924 -26.81 1.75 -25.94
CA HIS A 924 -26.87 0.31 -25.64
C HIS A 924 -25.95 -0.16 -24.50
N ILE A 925 -24.91 0.58 -24.15
CA ILE A 925 -24.03 0.27 -23.01
C ILE A 925 -24.53 0.92 -21.71
N VAL A 926 -25.09 2.15 -21.75
CA VAL A 926 -25.65 2.82 -20.56
C VAL A 926 -26.68 1.93 -19.83
N PRO A 927 -27.62 1.22 -20.50
CA PRO A 927 -28.58 0.34 -19.82
C PRO A 927 -27.98 -0.93 -19.20
N LEU A 928 -26.74 -1.30 -19.53
CA LEU A 928 -26.04 -2.45 -18.92
C LEU A 928 -25.37 -2.08 -17.58
N ILE A 929 -25.05 -0.79 -17.39
CA ILE A 929 -24.40 -0.28 -16.18
C ILE A 929 -25.47 -0.08 -15.10
N THR A 930 -25.62 -1.06 -14.23
CA THR A 930 -26.60 -1.03 -13.14
C THR A 930 -26.15 -0.15 -11.97
N VAL A 931 -27.10 0.19 -11.09
CA VAL A 931 -26.84 0.93 -9.83
C VAL A 931 -25.88 0.19 -8.89
N ASP A 932 -25.70 -1.13 -9.06
CA ASP A 932 -24.71 -1.90 -8.32
C ASP A 932 -23.34 -1.92 -9.02
N LEU A 933 -23.30 -2.04 -10.35
CA LEU A 933 -22.03 -2.00 -11.11
C LEU A 933 -21.35 -0.63 -11.05
N ILE A 934 -22.11 0.47 -11.08
CA ILE A 934 -21.55 1.83 -11.00
C ILE A 934 -20.92 2.17 -9.63
N LYS A 935 -20.95 1.25 -8.65
CA LYS A 935 -20.21 1.36 -7.38
C LYS A 935 -18.73 0.98 -7.51
N TYR A 936 -18.34 0.27 -8.58
CA TYR A 936 -16.94 -0.05 -8.87
C TYR A 936 -16.21 1.25 -9.27
N PRO A 937 -15.14 1.67 -8.55
CA PRO A 937 -14.55 3.00 -8.73
C PRO A 937 -14.09 3.30 -10.16
N ASP A 938 -13.38 2.37 -10.80
CA ASP A 938 -12.83 2.58 -12.13
C ASP A 938 -13.90 2.57 -13.23
N LEU A 939 -14.92 1.71 -13.11
CA LEU A 939 -16.09 1.76 -14.00
C LEU A 939 -16.83 3.09 -13.86
N CYS A 940 -17.01 3.56 -12.63
CA CYS A 940 -17.66 4.83 -12.35
C CYS A 940 -16.88 6.00 -12.96
N LEU A 941 -15.58 6.12 -12.68
CA LEU A 941 -14.71 7.18 -13.20
C LEU A 941 -14.62 7.15 -14.73
N GLN A 942 -14.46 5.96 -15.32
CA GLN A 942 -14.43 5.78 -16.77
C GLN A 942 -15.78 6.16 -17.40
N TYR A 943 -16.90 5.77 -16.79
CA TYR A 943 -18.25 6.09 -17.27
C TYR A 943 -18.53 7.60 -17.28
N TYR A 944 -18.34 8.29 -16.15
CA TYR A 944 -18.57 9.73 -16.08
C TYR A 944 -17.61 10.53 -16.96
N SER A 945 -16.36 10.08 -17.11
CA SER A 945 -15.43 10.64 -18.09
C SER A 945 -15.95 10.48 -19.52
N THR A 946 -16.49 9.30 -19.86
CA THR A 946 -16.97 8.98 -21.21
C THR A 946 -18.17 9.83 -21.64
N ILE A 947 -19.19 9.96 -20.78
CA ILE A 947 -20.34 10.80 -21.11
C ILE A 947 -19.99 12.29 -21.17
N THR A 948 -18.98 12.74 -20.41
CA THR A 948 -18.51 14.13 -20.40
C THR A 948 -17.73 14.45 -21.69
N SER A 949 -16.75 13.62 -22.06
CA SER A 949 -16.00 13.81 -23.31
C SER A 949 -16.86 13.71 -24.57
N PHE A 950 -17.91 12.86 -24.57
CA PHE A 950 -18.89 12.83 -25.67
C PHE A 950 -19.64 14.16 -25.82
N ILE A 951 -20.08 14.75 -24.71
CA ILE A 951 -20.80 16.02 -24.67
C ILE A 951 -19.88 17.21 -25.02
N GLU A 952 -18.60 17.14 -24.67
CA GLU A 952 -17.57 18.11 -25.08
C GLU A 952 -17.31 18.07 -26.60
N GLU A 953 -16.86 16.92 -27.11
CA GLU A 953 -16.34 16.77 -28.47
C GLU A 953 -17.45 16.77 -29.53
N LYS A 954 -18.62 16.19 -29.23
CA LYS A 954 -19.78 16.09 -30.14
C LYS A 954 -20.94 17.02 -29.72
N SER A 955 -20.64 18.11 -29.02
CA SER A 955 -21.60 19.14 -28.56
C SER A 955 -22.61 19.64 -29.61
N HIS A 956 -22.22 19.71 -30.88
CA HIS A 956 -23.10 20.09 -32.00
C HIS A 956 -24.26 19.10 -32.27
N VAL A 957 -24.15 17.85 -31.80
CA VAL A 957 -25.18 16.81 -31.97
C VAL A 957 -26.22 16.83 -30.85
N ILE A 958 -25.95 17.49 -29.70
CA ILE A 958 -26.84 17.51 -28.53
C ILE A 958 -28.31 17.87 -28.87
N PRO A 959 -28.61 18.88 -29.74
CA PRO A 959 -29.99 19.22 -30.09
C PRO A 959 -30.74 18.17 -30.92
N SER A 960 -30.03 17.22 -31.56
CA SER A 960 -30.62 16.15 -32.37
C SER A 960 -30.60 14.76 -31.70
N LEU A 961 -30.09 14.65 -30.47
CA LEU A 961 -30.13 13.41 -29.70
C LEU A 961 -31.57 13.02 -29.30
N HIS A 962 -31.83 11.71 -29.23
CA HIS A 962 -33.15 11.21 -28.84
C HIS A 962 -33.48 11.61 -27.39
N PRO A 963 -34.72 12.08 -27.08
CA PRO A 963 -35.07 12.54 -25.74
C PRO A 963 -34.83 11.53 -24.62
N ASP A 964 -34.99 10.23 -24.89
CA ASP A 964 -34.71 9.18 -23.90
C ASP A 964 -33.23 9.06 -23.54
N LEU A 965 -32.32 9.22 -24.51
CA LEU A 965 -30.88 9.23 -24.26
C LEU A 965 -30.47 10.48 -23.47
N LEU A 966 -31.00 11.65 -23.83
CA LEU A 966 -30.80 12.89 -23.06
C LEU A 966 -31.27 12.73 -21.60
N LYS A 967 -32.42 12.08 -21.40
CA LYS A 967 -32.98 11.80 -20.07
C LYS A 967 -32.16 10.76 -19.30
N GLN A 968 -31.63 9.73 -19.95
CA GLN A 968 -30.72 8.75 -19.33
C GLN A 968 -29.42 9.41 -18.87
N LEU A 969 -28.76 10.16 -19.76
CA LEU A 969 -27.50 10.84 -19.44
C LEU A 969 -27.68 11.83 -18.27
N LEU A 970 -28.72 12.68 -18.31
CA LEU A 970 -28.99 13.60 -17.19
C LEU A 970 -29.39 12.86 -15.90
N GLY A 971 -30.12 11.75 -15.99
CA GLY A 971 -30.41 10.91 -14.82
C GLY A 971 -29.15 10.36 -14.14
N SER A 972 -28.13 9.98 -14.93
CA SER A 972 -26.82 9.62 -14.40
C SER A 972 -26.13 10.80 -13.72
N ILE A 973 -26.20 12.01 -14.28
CA ILE A 973 -25.60 13.22 -13.67
C ILE A 973 -26.27 13.58 -12.32
N GLU A 974 -27.59 13.39 -12.18
CA GLU A 974 -28.30 13.56 -10.90
C GLU A 974 -27.79 12.58 -9.82
N LEU A 975 -27.53 11.32 -10.20
CA LEU A 975 -26.91 10.33 -9.32
C LEU A 975 -25.43 10.69 -9.02
N GLY A 976 -24.70 11.11 -10.05
CA GLY A 976 -23.29 11.50 -10.05
C GLY A 976 -22.96 12.56 -9.01
N LEU A 977 -23.73 13.66 -9.02
CA LEU A 977 -23.58 14.75 -8.05
C LEU A 977 -23.93 14.34 -6.61
N SER A 978 -24.85 13.39 -6.42
CA SER A 978 -25.48 13.14 -5.12
C SER A 978 -24.92 11.95 -4.33
N SER A 979 -24.15 11.06 -4.98
CA SER A 979 -23.89 9.71 -4.45
C SER A 979 -22.42 9.23 -4.48
N PHE A 980 -21.49 9.99 -5.05
CA PHE A 980 -20.11 9.53 -5.31
C PHE A 980 -19.01 10.49 -4.79
N THR A 981 -17.77 10.33 -5.26
CA THR A 981 -16.59 11.11 -4.84
C THR A 981 -16.52 12.48 -5.51
N ALA A 982 -15.65 13.35 -4.98
CA ALA A 982 -15.35 14.66 -5.54
C ALA A 982 -14.90 14.62 -7.01
N ASP A 983 -14.20 13.57 -7.46
CA ASP A 983 -13.76 13.46 -8.85
C ASP A 983 -14.95 13.24 -9.82
N ILE A 984 -15.93 12.44 -9.38
CA ILE A 984 -17.18 12.21 -10.11
C ILE A 984 -18.07 13.46 -10.09
N GLU A 985 -18.20 14.11 -8.93
CA GLU A 985 -18.91 15.37 -8.77
C GLU A 985 -18.35 16.46 -9.71
N SER A 986 -17.01 16.56 -9.80
CA SER A 986 -16.31 17.47 -10.72
C SER A 986 -16.62 17.18 -12.19
N LYS A 987 -16.57 15.91 -12.62
CA LYS A 987 -16.97 15.50 -13.99
C LYS A 987 -18.45 15.80 -14.29
N CYS A 988 -19.33 15.65 -13.31
CA CYS A 988 -20.74 15.99 -13.47
C CYS A 988 -20.98 17.51 -13.61
N LEU A 989 -20.18 18.33 -12.90
CA LEU A 989 -20.22 19.80 -13.02
C LEU A 989 -19.68 20.29 -14.37
N GLU A 990 -18.65 19.63 -14.91
CA GLU A 990 -18.09 19.86 -16.25
C GLU A 990 -19.11 19.53 -17.34
N PHE A 991 -19.74 18.34 -17.29
CA PHE A 991 -20.84 17.94 -18.16
C PHE A 991 -21.97 18.98 -18.17
N LEU A 992 -22.44 19.40 -16.98
CA LEU A 992 -23.54 20.35 -16.85
C LEU A 992 -23.18 21.74 -17.38
N GLU A 993 -21.93 22.20 -17.22
CA GLU A 993 -21.50 23.47 -17.80
C GLU A 993 -21.56 23.41 -19.33
N ILE A 994 -21.03 22.35 -19.95
CA ILE A 994 -21.06 22.18 -21.41
C ILE A 994 -22.50 22.07 -21.92
N TYR A 995 -23.33 21.26 -21.25
CA TYR A 995 -24.74 21.08 -21.61
C TYR A 995 -25.55 22.38 -21.49
N ALA A 996 -25.37 23.13 -20.40
CA ALA A 996 -26.03 24.41 -20.19
C ALA A 996 -25.55 25.49 -21.17
N ASN A 997 -24.27 25.50 -21.55
CA ASN A 997 -23.79 26.33 -22.66
C ASN A 997 -24.54 25.98 -23.96
N GLY A 998 -24.72 24.69 -24.27
CA GLY A 998 -25.53 24.24 -25.42
C GLY A 998 -26.96 24.75 -25.39
N VAL A 999 -27.66 24.64 -24.25
CA VAL A 999 -29.02 25.18 -24.06
C VAL A 999 -29.07 26.71 -24.24
N TYR A 1000 -28.11 27.43 -23.66
CA TYR A 1000 -28.01 28.88 -23.76
C TYR A 1000 -27.80 29.38 -25.20
N PHE A 1001 -27.00 28.66 -26.01
CA PHE A 1001 -26.78 29.01 -27.41
C PHE A 1001 -27.91 28.55 -28.36
N HIS A 1002 -28.67 27.50 -28.01
CA HIS A 1002 -29.80 27.02 -28.81
C HIS A 1002 -31.03 27.96 -28.78
N GLN A 1003 -31.18 28.75 -27.71
CA GLN A 1003 -32.20 29.81 -27.56
C GLN A 1003 -33.68 29.42 -27.70
N ASP A 1004 -34.01 28.13 -27.73
CA ASP A 1004 -35.38 27.61 -27.68
C ASP A 1004 -35.70 27.00 -26.29
N PRO A 1005 -36.51 27.69 -25.44
CA PRO A 1005 -36.93 27.16 -24.14
C PRO A 1005 -37.89 25.96 -24.22
N SER A 1006 -38.44 25.66 -25.40
CA SER A 1006 -39.35 24.53 -25.63
C SER A 1006 -38.62 23.25 -26.06
N ALA A 1007 -37.35 23.33 -26.46
CA ALA A 1007 -36.54 22.18 -26.86
C ALA A 1007 -36.39 21.17 -25.71
N PRO A 1008 -36.38 19.84 -25.97
CA PRO A 1008 -36.26 18.82 -24.93
C PRO A 1008 -35.05 19.01 -24.01
N MET A 1009 -33.91 19.45 -24.55
CA MET A 1009 -32.70 19.77 -23.78
C MET A 1009 -32.90 20.90 -22.75
N ALA A 1010 -33.69 21.93 -23.09
CA ALA A 1010 -34.01 23.01 -22.15
C ALA A 1010 -34.99 22.52 -21.07
N GLN A 1011 -35.99 21.72 -21.45
CA GLN A 1011 -36.96 21.16 -20.50
C GLN A 1011 -36.30 20.22 -19.49
N LEU A 1012 -35.35 19.38 -19.92
CA LEU A 1012 -34.64 18.44 -19.06
C LEU A 1012 -33.58 19.10 -18.16
N LEU A 1013 -32.99 20.22 -18.57
CA LEU A 1013 -32.04 20.97 -17.72
C LEU A 1013 -32.74 21.77 -16.61
N ARG A 1014 -33.96 22.27 -16.83
CA ARG A 1014 -34.64 23.18 -15.89
C ARG A 1014 -34.72 22.67 -14.43
N PRO A 1015 -34.99 21.38 -14.12
CA PRO A 1015 -35.00 20.87 -12.74
C PRO A 1015 -33.64 20.97 -12.01
N PHE A 1016 -32.51 20.86 -12.73
CA PHE A 1016 -31.18 20.92 -12.12
C PHE A 1016 -30.92 22.24 -11.40
N LEU A 1017 -31.51 23.34 -11.87
CA LEU A 1017 -31.40 24.64 -11.19
C LEU A 1017 -31.88 24.57 -9.74
N LYS A 1018 -32.96 23.82 -9.45
CA LYS A 1018 -33.40 23.60 -8.07
C LYS A 1018 -32.47 22.64 -7.33
N LEU A 1019 -32.15 21.49 -7.92
CA LEU A 1019 -31.29 20.47 -7.31
C LEU A 1019 -29.96 21.06 -6.82
N MET A 1020 -29.28 21.84 -7.67
CA MET A 1020 -28.00 22.47 -7.34
C MET A 1020 -28.13 23.46 -6.17
N LEU A 1021 -29.20 24.27 -6.13
CA LEU A 1021 -29.42 25.22 -5.04
C LEU A 1021 -29.73 24.50 -3.71
N ASP A 1022 -30.57 23.47 -3.74
CA ASP A 1022 -30.91 22.66 -2.56
C ASP A 1022 -29.67 21.94 -1.99
N MET A 1023 -28.74 21.48 -2.84
CA MET A 1023 -27.47 20.88 -2.41
C MET A 1023 -26.49 21.91 -1.84
N ILE A 1024 -26.32 23.06 -2.51
CA ILE A 1024 -25.42 24.14 -2.07
C ILE A 1024 -25.88 24.71 -0.71
N PHE A 1025 -27.15 25.07 -0.56
CA PHE A 1025 -27.66 25.60 0.70
C PHE A 1025 -27.74 24.53 1.79
N GLY A 1026 -27.97 23.27 1.41
CA GLY A 1026 -27.96 22.12 2.30
C GLY A 1026 -26.57 21.69 2.81
N GLN A 1027 -25.48 22.32 2.36
CA GLN A 1027 -24.08 21.92 2.67
C GLN A 1027 -23.79 20.45 2.27
N LYS A 1028 -24.33 20.01 1.12
CA LYS A 1028 -24.17 18.65 0.57
C LYS A 1028 -23.22 18.58 -0.64
N ILE A 1029 -22.26 19.49 -0.70
CA ILE A 1029 -21.26 19.59 -1.77
C ILE A 1029 -19.86 19.33 -1.20
N ASP A 1030 -18.95 18.76 -1.98
CA ASP A 1030 -17.57 18.61 -1.50
C ASP A 1030 -16.85 19.97 -1.40
N LEU A 1031 -16.12 20.16 -0.29
CA LEU A 1031 -15.41 21.41 -0.01
C LEU A 1031 -14.36 21.76 -1.09
N ASN A 1032 -13.75 20.75 -1.73
CA ASN A 1032 -12.76 20.94 -2.79
C ASN A 1032 -13.40 21.50 -4.06
N ASN A 1033 -14.63 21.09 -4.39
CA ASN A 1033 -15.36 21.46 -5.63
C ASN A 1033 -16.25 22.70 -5.49
N THR A 1034 -16.32 23.32 -4.30
CA THR A 1034 -17.15 24.50 -3.98
C THR A 1034 -17.16 25.58 -5.08
N MET A 1035 -16.00 25.87 -5.68
CA MET A 1035 -15.88 26.91 -6.71
C MET A 1035 -16.48 26.50 -8.06
N ASP A 1036 -16.46 25.21 -8.39
CA ASP A 1036 -16.99 24.68 -9.64
C ASP A 1036 -18.50 24.48 -9.58
N TRP A 1037 -19.05 24.13 -8.41
CA TRP A 1037 -20.49 24.27 -8.12
C TRP A 1037 -21.01 25.69 -8.43
N TYR A 1038 -20.32 26.71 -7.92
CA TYR A 1038 -20.70 28.11 -8.14
C TYR A 1038 -20.53 28.55 -9.60
N ARG A 1039 -19.60 27.95 -10.35
CA ARG A 1039 -19.39 28.20 -11.79
C ARG A 1039 -20.47 27.56 -12.65
N THR A 1040 -20.80 26.30 -12.40
CA THR A 1040 -21.80 25.55 -13.18
C THR A 1040 -23.21 26.08 -12.91
N VAL A 1041 -23.58 26.33 -11.64
CA VAL A 1041 -24.91 26.88 -11.31
C VAL A 1041 -25.12 28.26 -11.95
N PHE A 1042 -24.08 29.08 -12.10
CA PHE A 1042 -24.19 30.36 -12.83
C PHE A 1042 -24.59 30.17 -14.31
N VAL A 1043 -24.06 29.16 -15.00
CA VAL A 1043 -24.40 28.90 -16.42
C VAL A 1043 -25.84 28.38 -16.52
N VAL A 1044 -26.27 27.53 -15.59
CA VAL A 1044 -27.68 27.08 -15.50
C VAL A 1044 -28.62 28.25 -15.17
N ILE A 1045 -28.23 29.19 -14.29
CA ILE A 1045 -28.98 30.42 -14.02
C ILE A 1045 -29.09 31.29 -15.29
N CYS A 1046 -28.04 31.40 -16.11
CA CYS A 1046 -28.09 32.12 -17.38
C CYS A 1046 -29.09 31.51 -18.39
N CYS A 1047 -29.43 30.22 -18.26
CA CYS A 1047 -30.48 29.58 -19.06
C CYS A 1047 -31.89 29.91 -18.57
N PHE A 1048 -32.08 30.05 -17.25
CA PHE A 1048 -33.41 30.22 -16.63
C PHE A 1048 -33.45 31.35 -15.57
N PRO A 1049 -33.12 32.61 -15.92
CA PRO A 1049 -32.89 33.67 -14.94
C PRO A 1049 -34.13 34.07 -14.14
N GLU A 1050 -35.34 33.99 -14.72
CA GLU A 1050 -36.58 34.24 -13.95
C GLU A 1050 -36.90 33.10 -12.99
N HIS A 1051 -36.63 31.84 -13.39
CA HIS A 1051 -36.85 30.69 -12.52
C HIS A 1051 -35.91 30.67 -11.31
N PHE A 1052 -34.68 31.19 -11.48
CA PHE A 1052 -33.77 31.42 -10.35
C PHE A 1052 -34.34 32.43 -9.34
N LYS A 1053 -34.93 33.54 -9.81
CA LYS A 1053 -35.57 34.53 -8.94
C LYS A 1053 -36.76 33.94 -8.19
N GLU A 1054 -37.60 33.14 -8.85
CA GLU A 1054 -38.71 32.41 -8.22
C GLU A 1054 -38.23 31.50 -7.08
N LEU A 1055 -37.26 30.62 -7.36
CA LEU A 1055 -36.71 29.66 -6.40
C LEU A 1055 -36.04 30.35 -5.22
N LEU A 1056 -35.28 31.42 -5.46
CA LEU A 1056 -34.62 32.17 -4.39
C LEU A 1056 -35.64 32.94 -3.52
N GLN A 1057 -36.67 33.53 -4.12
CA GLN A 1057 -37.75 34.17 -3.35
C GLN A 1057 -38.50 33.16 -2.48
N HIS A 1058 -38.75 31.95 -2.99
CA HIS A 1058 -39.36 30.86 -2.22
C HIS A 1058 -38.50 30.49 -1.01
N PHE A 1059 -37.23 30.13 -1.24
CA PHE A 1059 -36.27 29.76 -0.19
C PHE A 1059 -36.15 30.84 0.89
N LEU A 1060 -36.01 32.11 0.50
CA LEU A 1060 -35.94 33.22 1.45
C LEU A 1060 -37.28 33.43 2.20
N SER A 1061 -38.43 33.18 1.56
CA SER A 1061 -39.73 33.28 2.24
C SER A 1061 -39.94 32.19 3.29
N GLU A 1062 -39.45 30.96 3.05
CA GLU A 1062 -39.52 29.85 4.00
C GLU A 1062 -38.56 30.06 5.17
N GLN A 1063 -37.27 30.33 4.89
CA GLN A 1063 -36.23 30.45 5.92
C GLN A 1063 -36.42 31.65 6.87
N PHE A 1064 -37.13 32.70 6.42
CA PHE A 1064 -37.37 33.91 7.23
C PHE A 1064 -38.84 34.09 7.67
N ALA A 1065 -39.69 33.07 7.53
CA ALA A 1065 -41.12 33.13 7.91
C ALA A 1065 -41.34 33.53 9.38
N ASP A 1066 -40.58 32.96 10.31
CA ASP A 1066 -40.69 33.22 11.76
C ASP A 1066 -39.77 34.34 12.28
N ALA A 1067 -39.09 35.09 11.40
CA ALA A 1067 -38.09 36.12 11.75
C ALA A 1067 -38.72 37.39 12.37
N LYS A 1068 -39.23 37.28 13.60
CA LYS A 1068 -39.84 38.35 14.40
C LYS A 1068 -38.78 39.30 14.99
N GLN A 1069 -38.29 40.18 14.12
CA GLN A 1069 -37.30 41.25 14.36
C GLN A 1069 -35.85 40.76 14.56
N GLY A 1070 -34.89 41.55 14.03
CA GLY A 1070 -33.46 41.27 14.12
C GLY A 1070 -32.77 41.09 12.76
N ALA A 1071 -31.44 40.97 12.79
CA ALA A 1071 -30.55 41.10 11.63
C ALA A 1071 -30.83 40.15 10.46
N GLY A 1072 -31.51 39.01 10.68
CA GLY A 1072 -31.92 38.12 9.59
C GLY A 1072 -32.78 38.82 8.52
N LYS A 1073 -33.58 39.82 8.91
CA LYS A 1073 -34.43 40.58 7.96
C LYS A 1073 -33.63 41.55 7.10
N ASP A 1074 -32.59 42.17 7.66
CA ASP A 1074 -31.67 43.05 6.93
C ASP A 1074 -30.73 42.24 6.02
N VAL A 1075 -30.28 41.06 6.47
CA VAL A 1075 -29.54 40.10 5.64
C VAL A 1075 -30.42 39.66 4.47
N ALA A 1076 -31.67 39.24 4.70
CA ALA A 1076 -32.58 38.84 3.62
C ALA A 1076 -32.82 39.98 2.61
N ALA A 1077 -33.11 41.21 3.07
CA ALA A 1077 -33.30 42.36 2.20
C ALA A 1077 -32.03 42.71 1.40
N SER A 1078 -30.86 42.64 2.04
CA SER A 1078 -29.56 42.84 1.39
C SER A 1078 -29.29 41.78 0.31
N SER A 1079 -29.53 40.50 0.61
CA SER A 1079 -29.36 39.39 -0.34
C SER A 1079 -30.32 39.47 -1.53
N VAL A 1080 -31.59 39.84 -1.33
CA VAL A 1080 -32.53 40.11 -2.43
C VAL A 1080 -32.01 41.27 -3.31
N SER A 1081 -31.49 42.33 -2.70
CA SER A 1081 -30.89 43.45 -3.44
C SER A 1081 -29.61 43.05 -4.20
N LEU A 1082 -28.83 42.10 -3.68
CA LEU A 1082 -27.62 41.59 -4.32
C LEU A 1082 -27.94 40.81 -5.61
N VAL A 1083 -29.06 40.07 -5.63
CA VAL A 1083 -29.46 39.22 -6.76
C VAL A 1083 -30.29 39.97 -7.80
N ASN A 1084 -31.21 40.84 -7.39
CA ASN A 1084 -32.02 41.64 -8.32
C ASN A 1084 -31.20 42.66 -9.14
N ASN A 1085 -29.95 42.96 -8.73
CA ASN A 1085 -29.02 43.85 -9.43
C ASN A 1085 -27.92 43.11 -10.21
N MET A 1086 -28.14 41.86 -10.62
CA MET A 1086 -27.20 41.10 -11.48
C MET A 1086 -27.80 40.81 -12.86
N GLU A 1087 -27.05 41.16 -13.90
CA GLU A 1087 -27.32 40.74 -15.28
C GLU A 1087 -26.79 39.32 -15.48
N PHE A 1088 -27.67 38.37 -15.81
CA PHE A 1088 -27.31 36.96 -16.04
C PHE A 1088 -26.89 36.75 -17.51
N VAL A 1089 -25.74 37.33 -17.87
CA VAL A 1089 -25.11 37.17 -19.19
C VAL A 1089 -23.95 36.18 -19.06
N ASN A 1090 -23.96 35.13 -19.87
CA ASN A 1090 -22.93 34.08 -19.84
C ASN A 1090 -21.59 34.59 -20.40
N ASN A 1091 -20.80 35.22 -19.54
CA ASN A 1091 -19.48 35.78 -19.86
C ASN A 1091 -18.53 35.61 -18.65
N ARG A 1092 -17.28 35.23 -18.92
CA ARG A 1092 -16.21 35.02 -17.92
C ARG A 1092 -16.11 36.12 -16.85
N LEU A 1093 -16.27 37.40 -17.24
CA LEU A 1093 -16.20 38.52 -16.30
C LEU A 1093 -17.41 38.60 -15.36
N VAL A 1094 -18.60 38.22 -15.83
CA VAL A 1094 -19.83 38.17 -15.02
C VAL A 1094 -19.80 36.95 -14.11
N LYS A 1095 -19.45 35.78 -14.67
CA LYS A 1095 -19.27 34.51 -13.96
C LYS A 1095 -18.32 34.64 -12.77
N SER A 1096 -17.14 35.25 -12.97
CA SER A 1096 -16.20 35.49 -11.87
C SER A 1096 -16.79 36.36 -10.76
N LYS A 1097 -17.47 37.46 -11.12
CA LYS A 1097 -18.11 38.37 -10.16
C LYS A 1097 -19.29 37.73 -9.43
N PHE A 1098 -19.97 36.76 -10.04
CA PHE A 1098 -21.03 35.98 -9.40
C PHE A 1098 -20.44 35.06 -8.34
N VAL A 1099 -19.43 34.26 -8.67
CA VAL A 1099 -18.76 33.33 -7.73
C VAL A 1099 -18.30 34.07 -6.46
N ASP A 1100 -17.57 35.18 -6.62
CA ASP A 1100 -17.08 36.03 -5.52
C ASP A 1100 -18.18 36.59 -4.59
N ARG A 1101 -19.43 36.67 -5.06
CA ARG A 1101 -20.60 37.19 -4.32
C ARG A 1101 -21.44 36.07 -3.74
N PHE A 1102 -21.59 34.98 -4.48
CA PHE A 1102 -22.42 33.84 -4.14
C PHE A 1102 -21.79 33.03 -3.00
N ASP A 1103 -20.46 32.85 -3.00
CA ASP A 1103 -19.71 32.27 -1.87
C ASP A 1103 -19.99 32.97 -0.52
N LYS A 1104 -19.95 34.31 -0.54
CA LYS A 1104 -20.23 35.15 0.63
C LYS A 1104 -21.68 35.03 1.08
N PHE A 1105 -22.61 34.89 0.14
CA PHE A 1105 -24.03 34.65 0.44
C PHE A 1105 -24.24 33.27 1.06
N VAL A 1106 -23.69 32.20 0.49
CA VAL A 1106 -23.76 30.83 1.03
C VAL A 1106 -23.14 30.77 2.42
N THR A 1107 -22.01 31.45 2.67
CA THR A 1107 -21.36 31.55 3.99
C THR A 1107 -22.23 32.25 5.04
N LEU A 1108 -22.98 33.29 4.64
CA LEU A 1108 -23.92 33.98 5.53
C LEU A 1108 -25.16 33.12 5.85
N VAL A 1109 -25.61 32.28 4.91
CA VAL A 1109 -26.74 31.35 5.12
C VAL A 1109 -26.31 30.15 5.98
N SER A 1110 -25.17 29.52 5.67
CA SER A 1110 -24.69 28.30 6.33
C SER A 1110 -24.37 28.50 7.82
N THR A 1111 -23.89 29.68 8.20
CA THR A 1111 -23.62 30.05 9.60
C THR A 1111 -24.89 30.26 10.44
N MET A 1112 -26.06 30.42 9.83
CA MET A 1112 -27.35 30.42 10.54
C MET A 1112 -27.94 29.02 10.72
N TYR A 1113 -27.49 28.02 9.95
CA TYR A 1113 -27.99 26.64 9.96
C TYR A 1113 -27.44 25.76 11.11
N LYS A 1114 -26.66 26.35 12.05
CA LYS A 1114 -25.99 25.65 13.17
C LYS A 1114 -26.33 26.27 14.54
N LYS A 1115 -27.57 26.75 14.70
CA LYS A 1115 -28.17 27.26 15.94
C LYS A 1115 -29.51 26.60 16.21
#